data_AF-V5X9R9-F1
#
_entry.id   AF-V5X9R9-F1
#
_cell.length_a   1.000
_cell.length_b   1.000
_cell.length_c   1.000
_cell.angle_alpha   90.00
_cell.angle_beta   90.00
_cell.angle_gamma   90.00
#
_symmetry.space_group_name_H-M   'P 1'
#
loop_
_entity.id
_entity.type
_entity.pdbx_description
1 polymer ?
#
loop_
_entity_poly.entity_id
_entity_poly.type
_entity_poly.pdbx_seq_one_letter_code
_entity_poly.pdbx_strand_id
1 'polypeptide(L)'
;MTGPQHAAEADDARLSELMAWRQQLVDAGKVSRTSLKEAHLRQVLRFGGTDVEQIRAMLPGSAAEHAEELARLLDGLGTPAQASPPTTGGERGRHHADSTPPVGDAAVSAQVGGQDEALIHASDFAEFTFGDQHPEPLTITPRRRRDAAGKPAALELSWPPHQPERPDTVLIYRLVSGEDTRPYSPDRADLLTVTTATSGTDDRPPVGALRYYQVWVNVGTTRADALAAQPIKHAETVLVSPVQDFSLREDNGRVIGQWSVTNSVRVVYVSRVPIGEVDRVGLQHRILADRDNLDGFVDAEAARGERFRYVVRAAAPVDGVLRLSESVEADVEISAVLTAVEDLTIANNPDGESVDLRWTAPPAGRVVIYRSQNGPQAGAEDTEIPEVALEQVGLTPEMRLTQPSALIPDTAGPSAGVMAGVTWPQGWSRAYLTPVTLLAGRALVGRSLSSVRTAGIRDVELAEYCNKQVLTFDWPNGAAAVEMHIAPKGYDARNGLSGQSKEISREDYDRYGGMQLTARELPIAGCSVHLSPVAFSGGRRVTGAVCSLEYAGLLRLQYAVRLGHDPDGWPAYAHVAMRAEVDVPGSPAFVLVHNRERIPLSANDGEAIDAAPLDANGRLREQPSKELRWSQLTTHGAGELWAANLRGRRGWIRLFVNTHSPDRLRTIALLDPPVETLYLSQVTP
;
A
#
# COMPACT_ATOMS: atom_id res chain seq x y z
N MET A 1 -23.13 31.25 -14.98
CA MET A 1 -22.25 32.40 -15.24
C MET A 1 -21.05 32.29 -14.31
N THR A 2 -19.98 31.70 -14.82
CA THR A 2 -18.66 31.59 -14.18
C THR A 2 -17.69 31.53 -15.34
N GLY A 3 -16.78 32.52 -15.41
CA GLY A 3 -15.95 32.79 -16.57
C GLY A 3 -14.78 31.82 -16.77
N PRO A 4 -14.11 31.87 -17.93
CA PRO A 4 -13.03 30.96 -18.29
C PRO A 4 -11.69 31.54 -17.81
N GLN A 5 -11.11 30.99 -16.75
CA GLN A 5 -9.72 31.22 -16.36
C GLN A 5 -9.13 29.94 -15.77
N HIS A 6 -8.90 28.92 -16.59
CA HIS A 6 -8.14 27.71 -16.21
C HIS A 6 -7.19 27.27 -17.34
N ALA A 7 -6.56 28.24 -18.01
CA ALA A 7 -5.57 27.98 -19.05
C ALA A 7 -4.51 29.10 -19.10
N ALA A 8 -3.71 29.25 -18.04
CA ALA A 8 -2.49 30.09 -18.03
C ALA A 8 -1.60 29.84 -16.79
N GLU A 9 -1.40 28.58 -16.36
CA GLU A 9 -0.61 28.28 -15.14
C GLU A 9 0.82 27.77 -15.40
N ALA A 10 1.37 28.04 -16.58
CA ALA A 10 2.78 27.82 -16.88
C ALA A 10 3.47 29.16 -17.21
N ASP A 11 4.42 29.55 -16.35
CA ASP A 11 5.32 30.71 -16.42
C ASP A 11 4.74 32.12 -16.24
N ASP A 12 4.45 32.50 -14.99
CA ASP A 12 4.47 33.93 -14.61
C ASP A 12 5.93 34.41 -14.59
N ALA A 13 6.33 35.21 -15.58
CA ALA A 13 7.68 35.75 -15.73
C ALA A 13 8.16 36.57 -14.51
N ARG A 14 7.25 37.01 -13.62
CA ARG A 14 7.61 37.70 -12.38
C ARG A 14 8.15 36.74 -11.31
N LEU A 15 7.88 35.44 -11.41
CA LEU A 15 8.35 34.44 -10.46
C LEU A 15 9.87 34.27 -10.49
N SER A 16 10.52 34.40 -11.64
CA SER A 16 11.98 34.31 -11.76
C SER A 16 12.67 35.45 -10.99
N GLU A 17 12.16 36.67 -11.07
CA GLU A 17 12.66 37.85 -10.35
C GLU A 17 12.49 37.70 -8.83
N LEU A 18 11.32 37.21 -8.39
CA LEU A 18 11.06 36.88 -6.98
C LEU A 18 11.98 35.77 -6.45
N MET A 19 12.29 34.79 -7.29
CA MET A 19 13.23 33.73 -6.96
C MET A 19 14.67 34.24 -6.85
N ALA A 20 15.08 35.17 -7.71
CA ALA A 20 16.39 35.81 -7.65
C ALA A 20 16.53 36.67 -6.37
N TRP A 21 15.51 37.46 -6.05
CA TRP A 21 15.44 38.23 -4.81
C TRP A 21 15.53 37.33 -3.56
N ARG A 22 14.79 36.21 -3.55
CA ARG A 22 14.87 35.22 -2.47
C ARG A 22 16.28 34.67 -2.32
N GLN A 23 16.97 34.37 -3.43
CA GLN A 23 18.33 33.86 -3.38
C GLN A 23 19.29 34.88 -2.78
N GLN A 24 19.13 36.18 -3.09
CA GLN A 24 19.92 37.26 -2.48
C GLN A 24 19.73 37.35 -0.96
N LEU A 25 18.50 37.17 -0.45
CA LEU A 25 18.24 37.16 0.99
C LEU A 25 18.86 35.95 1.70
N VAL A 26 18.89 34.79 1.03
CA VAL A 26 19.54 33.57 1.53
C VAL A 26 21.05 33.74 1.56
N ASP A 27 21.64 34.26 0.48
CA ASP A 27 23.08 34.48 0.37
C ASP A 27 23.58 35.55 1.37
N ALA A 28 22.74 36.54 1.67
CA ALA A 28 23.01 37.56 2.69
C ALA A 28 22.76 37.07 4.13
N GLY A 29 22.31 35.82 4.34
CA GLY A 29 22.02 35.24 5.65
C GLY A 29 20.82 35.85 6.37
N LYS A 30 20.00 36.65 5.69
CA LYS A 30 18.83 37.34 6.27
C LYS A 30 17.63 36.40 6.42
N VAL A 31 17.54 35.38 5.58
CA VAL A 31 16.46 34.38 5.59
C VAL A 31 17.03 32.99 5.30
N SER A 32 16.51 31.94 5.96
CA SER A 32 16.87 30.56 5.64
C SER A 32 16.16 30.08 4.37
N ARG A 33 16.85 29.27 3.55
CA ARG A 33 16.25 28.58 2.39
C ARG A 33 15.03 27.72 2.78
N THR A 34 14.98 27.23 4.03
CA THR A 34 13.86 26.43 4.53
C THR A 34 12.68 27.25 5.03
N SER A 35 12.88 28.51 5.43
CA SER A 35 11.80 29.35 5.98
C SER A 35 11.00 30.07 4.90
N LEU A 36 11.65 30.68 3.91
CA LEU A 36 10.97 31.28 2.75
C LEU A 36 10.98 30.28 1.59
N LYS A 37 9.81 29.75 1.22
CA LYS A 37 9.63 28.81 0.11
C LYS A 37 9.03 29.51 -1.11
N GLU A 38 9.26 28.95 -2.29
CA GLU A 38 8.67 29.40 -3.57
C GLU A 38 7.14 29.45 -3.54
N ALA A 39 6.49 28.56 -2.77
CA ALA A 39 5.04 28.57 -2.57
C ALA A 39 4.53 29.90 -1.99
N HIS A 40 5.27 30.53 -1.06
CA HIS A 40 4.90 31.83 -0.50
C HIS A 40 5.01 32.94 -1.56
N LEU A 41 6.01 32.88 -2.44
CA LEU A 41 6.17 33.84 -3.55
C LEU A 41 5.06 33.68 -4.59
N ARG A 42 4.69 32.44 -4.93
CA ARG A 42 3.52 32.16 -5.78
C ARG A 42 2.22 32.64 -5.16
N GLN A 43 2.08 32.50 -3.84
CA GLN A 43 0.90 32.99 -3.13
C GLN A 43 0.82 34.52 -3.20
N VAL A 44 1.94 35.23 -3.01
CA VAL A 44 2.02 36.68 -3.17
C VAL A 44 1.72 37.12 -4.61
N LEU A 45 2.21 36.40 -5.62
CA LEU A 45 1.86 36.66 -7.02
C LEU A 45 0.37 36.46 -7.31
N ARG A 46 -0.25 35.42 -6.74
CA ARG A 46 -1.69 35.17 -6.86
C ARG A 46 -2.53 36.26 -6.19
N PHE A 47 -2.03 36.86 -5.11
CA PHE A 47 -2.68 37.99 -4.46
C PHE A 47 -2.68 39.24 -5.37
N GLY A 48 -1.62 39.44 -6.16
CA GLY A 48 -1.59 40.43 -7.24
C GLY A 48 -1.55 41.90 -6.79
N GLY A 49 -1.55 42.17 -5.47
CA GLY A 49 -1.45 43.52 -4.90
C GLY A 49 -0.06 43.83 -4.34
N THR A 50 0.27 45.12 -4.25
CA THR A 50 1.53 45.66 -3.71
C THR A 50 1.38 46.19 -2.27
N ASP A 51 0.28 45.88 -1.59
CA ASP A 51 0.04 46.31 -0.21
C ASP A 51 1.02 45.64 0.76
N VAL A 52 1.80 46.45 1.48
CA VAL A 52 2.90 46.00 2.34
C VAL A 52 2.39 45.18 3.53
N GLU A 53 1.30 45.58 4.18
CA GLU A 53 0.78 44.86 5.35
C GLU A 53 0.21 43.50 4.95
N GLN A 54 -0.44 43.43 3.80
CA GLN A 54 -0.98 42.19 3.29
C GLN A 54 0.12 41.23 2.83
N ILE A 55 1.15 41.74 2.14
CA ILE A 55 2.34 40.96 1.77
C ILE A 55 3.05 40.45 3.03
N ARG A 56 3.19 41.30 4.07
CA ARG A 56 3.81 40.92 5.34
C ARG A 56 3.08 39.75 6.00
N ALA A 57 1.75 39.76 6.01
CA ALA A 57 0.94 38.68 6.55
C ALA A 57 1.08 37.35 5.79
N MET A 58 1.51 37.40 4.52
CA MET A 58 1.68 36.21 3.66
C MET A 58 3.10 35.63 3.73
N LEU A 59 4.04 36.30 4.39
CA LEU A 59 5.43 35.87 4.51
C LEU A 59 5.73 35.31 5.91
N PRO A 60 6.52 34.22 6.01
CA PRO A 60 6.83 33.60 7.29
C PRO A 60 8.00 34.29 8.02
N GLY A 61 7.83 34.54 9.31
CA GLY A 61 8.92 34.86 10.24
C GLY A 61 9.80 36.04 9.78
N SER A 62 11.12 35.85 9.75
CA SER A 62 12.07 36.91 9.35
C SER A 62 11.89 37.40 7.91
N ALA A 63 11.21 36.65 7.04
CA ALA A 63 10.91 37.12 5.68
C ALA A 63 9.85 38.25 5.67
N ALA A 64 9.01 38.34 6.70
CA ALA A 64 7.99 39.39 6.84
C ALA A 64 8.60 40.79 7.01
N GLU A 65 9.83 40.88 7.54
CA GLU A 65 10.59 42.14 7.66
C GLU A 65 10.97 42.73 6.29
N HIS A 66 10.99 41.89 5.23
CA HIS A 66 11.32 42.29 3.88
C HIS A 66 10.09 42.56 2.99
N ALA A 67 8.88 42.64 3.57
CA ALA A 67 7.64 42.89 2.84
C ALA A 67 7.65 44.20 2.03
N GLU A 68 8.27 45.26 2.55
CA GLU A 68 8.41 46.55 1.84
C GLU A 68 9.35 46.48 0.63
N GLU A 69 10.37 45.63 0.71
CA GLU A 69 11.29 45.38 -0.40
C GLU A 69 10.58 44.56 -1.49
N LEU A 70 9.80 43.56 -1.07
CA LEU A 70 9.00 42.73 -1.96
C LEU A 70 7.88 43.52 -2.66
N ALA A 71 7.18 44.39 -1.93
CA ALA A 71 6.16 45.28 -2.49
C ALA A 71 6.74 46.21 -3.56
N ARG A 72 7.92 46.78 -3.32
CA ARG A 72 8.64 47.62 -4.31
C ARG A 72 9.07 46.82 -5.54
N LEU A 73 9.53 45.59 -5.36
CA LEU A 73 9.87 44.71 -6.48
C LEU A 73 8.63 44.42 -7.35
N LEU A 74 7.49 44.13 -6.72
CA LEU A 74 6.22 43.87 -7.41
C LEU A 74 5.68 45.12 -8.14
N ASP A 75 5.83 46.31 -7.55
CA ASP A 75 5.44 47.58 -8.17
C ASP A 75 6.33 47.91 -9.39
N GLY A 76 7.64 47.65 -9.28
CA GLY A 76 8.59 47.77 -10.39
C GLY A 76 8.32 46.80 -11.55
N LEU A 77 7.71 45.65 -11.26
CA LEU A 77 7.26 44.67 -12.25
C LEU A 77 5.87 45.00 -12.84
N GLY A 78 5.18 46.02 -12.31
CA GLY A 78 3.77 46.35 -12.60
C GLY A 78 3.52 47.47 -13.62
N THR A 79 4.52 48.05 -14.28
CA THR A 79 4.32 49.18 -15.22
C THR A 79 4.43 48.74 -16.70
N PRO A 80 3.35 48.73 -17.50
CA PRO A 80 3.44 48.68 -18.95
C PRO A 80 3.77 50.07 -19.50
N ALA A 81 4.91 50.22 -20.15
CA ALA A 81 5.26 51.44 -20.86
C ALA A 81 4.31 51.68 -22.05
N GLN A 82 3.59 52.80 -22.03
CA GLN A 82 2.88 53.38 -23.18
C GLN A 82 3.88 53.97 -24.19
N ALA A 83 3.67 53.67 -25.48
CA ALA A 83 3.98 54.56 -26.59
C ALA A 83 2.83 54.50 -27.61
N SER A 84 2.31 55.67 -27.96
CA SER A 84 1.10 55.98 -28.75
C SER A 84 1.40 56.15 -30.28
N PRO A 85 0.37 56.33 -31.15
CA PRO A 85 0.34 56.01 -32.60
C PRO A 85 0.53 57.26 -33.51
N PRO A 86 0.34 57.24 -34.87
CA PRO A 86 -0.95 57.06 -35.58
C PRO A 86 -0.93 56.25 -36.93
N THR A 87 -2.12 55.74 -37.30
CA THR A 87 -2.85 55.66 -38.60
C THR A 87 -2.04 55.75 -39.93
N THR A 88 -2.30 55.00 -41.02
CA THR A 88 -3.54 54.95 -41.84
C THR A 88 -3.43 53.97 -43.04
N GLY A 89 -4.56 53.43 -43.49
CA GLY A 89 -4.84 52.90 -44.85
C GLY A 89 -5.17 51.40 -44.85
N GLY A 90 -6.38 50.90 -45.10
CA GLY A 90 -7.46 51.33 -46.00
C GLY A 90 -7.75 50.13 -46.92
N GLU A 91 -8.70 49.25 -46.61
CA GLU A 91 -10.11 49.25 -47.04
C GLU A 91 -10.39 48.40 -48.31
N ARG A 92 -11.59 47.77 -48.31
CA ARG A 92 -12.31 47.03 -49.38
C ARG A 92 -12.00 45.53 -49.50
N GLY A 93 -12.95 44.59 -49.53
CA GLY A 93 -14.40 44.66 -49.65
C GLY A 93 -14.91 43.84 -50.85
N ARG A 94 -15.64 42.76 -50.56
CA ARG A 94 -16.85 42.25 -51.27
C ARG A 94 -16.76 41.50 -52.63
N HIS A 95 -17.49 40.37 -52.62
CA HIS A 95 -18.44 39.80 -53.60
C HIS A 95 -17.99 38.80 -54.71
N HIS A 96 -18.69 37.65 -54.65
CA HIS A 96 -19.34 36.83 -55.69
C HIS A 96 -18.57 36.24 -56.90
N ALA A 97 -18.62 34.90 -56.90
CA ALA A 97 -19.19 34.00 -57.91
C ALA A 97 -18.56 33.87 -59.31
N ASP A 98 -18.38 32.58 -59.64
CA ASP A 98 -18.69 31.90 -60.90
C ASP A 98 -17.51 31.31 -61.69
N SER A 99 -17.81 30.21 -62.39
CA SER A 99 -17.04 29.52 -63.45
C SER A 99 -16.31 28.20 -63.09
N THR A 100 -17.04 27.10 -63.35
CA THR A 100 -16.70 25.91 -64.15
C THR A 100 -15.23 25.43 -64.31
N PRO A 101 -14.96 24.12 -64.21
CA PRO A 101 -13.65 23.51 -64.53
C PRO A 101 -13.52 23.11 -66.01
N PRO A 102 -12.28 23.00 -66.56
CA PRO A 102 -12.00 22.26 -67.78
C PRO A 102 -11.48 20.84 -67.51
N VAL A 103 -11.52 20.06 -68.59
CA VAL A 103 -11.48 18.61 -68.77
C VAL A 103 -10.08 18.07 -69.13
N GLY A 104 -9.88 16.76 -68.94
CA GLY A 104 -9.04 15.87 -69.79
C GLY A 104 -7.76 15.35 -69.12
N ASP A 105 -7.35 14.08 -69.15
CA ASP A 105 -7.70 12.89 -69.95
C ASP A 105 -7.36 11.63 -69.09
N ALA A 106 -8.20 10.60 -68.94
CA ALA A 106 -8.63 9.56 -69.87
C ALA A 106 -7.54 8.53 -70.26
N ALA A 107 -7.67 7.31 -69.74
CA ALA A 107 -7.07 6.08 -70.30
C ALA A 107 -8.01 4.87 -70.13
N VAL A 108 -8.86 4.68 -71.14
CA VAL A 108 -9.26 3.44 -71.83
C VAL A 108 -9.56 2.17 -71.01
N SER A 109 -10.82 1.73 -71.06
CA SER A 109 -11.18 0.30 -71.15
C SER A 109 -12.46 0.13 -71.97
N ALA A 110 -12.46 -0.94 -72.76
CA ALA A 110 -13.23 -1.16 -73.98
C ALA A 110 -14.77 -1.11 -73.82
N GLN A 111 -15.41 -0.39 -74.75
CA GLN A 111 -16.84 -0.46 -75.03
C GLN A 111 -17.14 -1.66 -75.94
N VAL A 112 -18.09 -2.49 -75.53
CA VAL A 112 -18.95 -3.27 -76.44
C VAL A 112 -20.34 -2.67 -76.28
N GLY A 113 -20.96 -2.27 -77.40
CA GLY A 113 -22.10 -1.36 -77.44
C GLY A 113 -23.42 -1.90 -76.89
N GLY A 114 -24.32 -0.97 -76.57
CA GLY A 114 -25.69 -1.26 -76.15
C GLY A 114 -26.48 0.01 -75.83
N GLN A 115 -27.15 0.53 -76.87
CA GLN A 115 -28.38 1.33 -76.95
C GLN A 115 -29.09 1.80 -75.66
N ASP A 116 -29.57 3.05 -75.69
CA ASP A 116 -30.55 3.70 -74.79
C ASP A 116 -31.42 2.74 -73.96
N GLU A 117 -31.18 2.66 -72.65
CA GLU A 117 -32.15 2.11 -71.70
C GLU A 117 -33.03 3.23 -71.15
N ALA A 118 -34.23 3.40 -71.70
CA ALA A 118 -35.30 4.11 -71.00
C ALA A 118 -35.50 3.50 -69.61
N LEU A 119 -35.71 4.30 -68.55
CA LEU A 119 -36.07 3.78 -67.23
C LEU A 119 -37.36 2.95 -67.33
N ILE A 120 -37.35 1.73 -66.78
CA ILE A 120 -38.53 0.87 -66.68
C ILE A 120 -39.30 1.26 -65.41
N HIS A 121 -40.58 1.61 -65.55
CA HIS A 121 -41.49 1.88 -64.45
C HIS A 121 -42.37 0.66 -64.13
N ALA A 122 -42.93 0.62 -62.92
CA ALA A 122 -43.84 -0.45 -62.51
C ALA A 122 -45.06 -0.60 -63.45
N SER A 123 -45.53 0.50 -64.02
CA SER A 123 -46.65 0.57 -64.96
C SER A 123 -46.36 -0.03 -66.34
N ASP A 124 -45.08 -0.31 -66.65
CA ASP A 124 -44.69 -0.84 -67.95
C ASP A 124 -44.88 -2.36 -68.05
N PHE A 125 -45.09 -3.03 -66.91
CA PHE A 125 -45.31 -4.46 -66.83
C PHE A 125 -46.80 -4.82 -67.03
N ALA A 126 -47.05 -5.99 -67.60
CA ALA A 126 -48.39 -6.57 -67.61
C ALA A 126 -48.91 -6.79 -66.18
N GLU A 127 -50.20 -6.50 -65.96
CA GLU A 127 -50.86 -6.74 -64.68
C GLU A 127 -50.78 -8.21 -64.29
N PHE A 128 -50.41 -8.48 -63.04
CA PHE A 128 -50.25 -9.82 -62.51
C PHE A 128 -51.58 -10.57 -62.53
N THR A 129 -51.59 -11.72 -63.22
CA THR A 129 -52.71 -12.64 -63.27
C THR A 129 -52.46 -13.79 -62.30
N PHE A 130 -53.42 -14.03 -61.41
CA PHE A 130 -53.34 -15.13 -60.44
C PHE A 130 -53.41 -16.50 -61.13
N GLY A 131 -52.43 -17.37 -60.86
CA GLY A 131 -52.36 -18.73 -61.38
C GLY A 131 -51.30 -19.56 -60.65
N ASP A 132 -51.21 -20.86 -60.97
CA ASP A 132 -50.24 -21.78 -60.36
C ASP A 132 -48.81 -21.37 -60.71
N GLN A 133 -48.00 -21.07 -59.69
CA GLN A 133 -46.59 -20.71 -59.80
C GLN A 133 -45.75 -21.95 -59.46
N HIS A 134 -44.91 -22.42 -60.39
CA HIS A 134 -44.40 -23.81 -60.37
C HIS A 134 -42.90 -24.05 -60.07
N PRO A 135 -42.11 -23.06 -59.64
CA PRO A 135 -40.91 -23.35 -58.84
C PRO A 135 -40.99 -22.82 -57.41
N GLU A 136 -40.42 -23.57 -56.47
CA GLU A 136 -40.10 -23.08 -55.13
C GLU A 136 -39.10 -21.92 -55.26
N PRO A 137 -39.35 -20.76 -54.62
CA PRO A 137 -38.48 -19.60 -54.77
C PRO A 137 -37.10 -19.86 -54.16
N LEU A 138 -36.06 -19.38 -54.84
CA LEU A 138 -34.69 -19.41 -54.33
C LEU A 138 -34.52 -18.44 -53.15
N THR A 139 -33.39 -18.53 -52.44
CA THR A 139 -33.11 -17.64 -51.32
C THR A 139 -32.41 -16.34 -51.77
N ILE A 140 -32.92 -15.20 -51.32
CA ILE A 140 -32.20 -13.92 -51.41
C ILE A 140 -31.16 -13.87 -50.28
N THR A 141 -29.92 -13.55 -50.62
CA THR A 141 -28.82 -13.35 -49.66
C THR A 141 -28.69 -11.86 -49.30
N PRO A 142 -29.08 -11.47 -48.07
CA PRO A 142 -28.91 -10.11 -47.56
C PRO A 142 -27.46 -9.87 -47.11
N ARG A 143 -26.90 -8.70 -47.42
CA ARG A 143 -25.61 -8.23 -46.93
C ARG A 143 -25.70 -6.75 -46.61
N ARG A 144 -25.51 -6.38 -45.35
CA ARG A 144 -25.48 -4.98 -44.96
C ARG A 144 -24.10 -4.41 -45.24
N ARG A 145 -24.00 -3.41 -46.12
CA ARG A 145 -22.74 -2.67 -46.29
C ARG A 145 -22.51 -1.75 -45.09
N ARG A 146 -21.25 -1.52 -44.76
CA ARG A 146 -20.84 -0.41 -43.89
C ARG A 146 -20.30 0.70 -44.77
N ASP A 147 -20.66 1.94 -44.50
CA ASP A 147 -20.03 3.07 -45.18
C ASP A 147 -18.60 3.30 -44.66
N ALA A 148 -17.87 4.25 -45.27
CA ALA A 148 -16.50 4.58 -44.88
C ALA A 148 -16.38 5.14 -43.43
N ALA A 149 -17.50 5.54 -42.82
CA ALA A 149 -17.58 6.00 -41.44
C ALA A 149 -18.07 4.89 -40.48
N GLY A 150 -18.24 3.65 -40.96
CA GLY A 150 -18.69 2.51 -40.17
C GLY A 150 -20.18 2.51 -39.84
N LYS A 151 -20.98 3.43 -40.39
CA LYS A 151 -22.44 3.45 -40.23
C LYS A 151 -23.10 2.40 -41.11
N PRO A 152 -24.28 1.89 -40.71
CA PRO A 152 -25.06 0.99 -41.55
C PRO A 152 -25.44 1.69 -42.86
N ALA A 153 -24.96 1.16 -43.98
CA ALA A 153 -25.34 1.59 -45.31
C ALA A 153 -26.60 0.82 -45.78
N ALA A 154 -26.99 1.05 -47.03
CA ALA A 154 -28.06 0.31 -47.69
C ALA A 154 -27.84 -1.20 -47.61
N LEU A 155 -28.93 -1.95 -47.40
CA LEU A 155 -28.95 -3.39 -47.42
C LEU A 155 -28.82 -3.87 -48.87
N GLU A 156 -27.74 -4.57 -49.19
CA GLU A 156 -27.55 -5.20 -50.48
C GLU A 156 -28.22 -6.57 -50.48
N LEU A 157 -29.06 -6.81 -51.47
CA LEU A 157 -29.84 -8.03 -51.66
C LEU A 157 -29.36 -8.67 -52.94
N SER A 158 -28.85 -9.90 -52.87
CA SER A 158 -28.37 -10.65 -54.03
C SER A 158 -29.13 -11.95 -54.19
N TRP A 159 -29.38 -12.38 -55.43
CA TRP A 159 -30.08 -13.62 -55.73
C TRP A 159 -29.36 -14.41 -56.83
N PRO A 160 -29.54 -15.74 -56.91
CA PRO A 160 -29.00 -16.51 -58.03
C PRO A 160 -29.62 -16.05 -59.37
N PRO A 161 -28.90 -16.09 -60.50
CA PRO A 161 -29.49 -15.77 -61.80
C PRO A 161 -30.55 -16.81 -62.20
N HIS A 162 -31.64 -16.35 -62.81
CA HIS A 162 -32.62 -17.20 -63.47
C HIS A 162 -32.00 -17.87 -64.71
N GLN A 163 -32.29 -19.15 -64.93
CA GLN A 163 -31.81 -19.92 -66.07
C GLN A 163 -32.93 -20.05 -67.11
N PRO A 164 -32.93 -19.23 -68.18
CA PRO A 164 -33.96 -19.31 -69.20
C PRO A 164 -33.81 -20.60 -70.02
N GLU A 165 -34.93 -21.15 -70.50
CA GLU A 165 -34.93 -22.33 -71.38
C GLU A 165 -34.24 -22.08 -72.72
N ARG A 166 -34.13 -20.81 -73.14
CA ARG A 166 -33.47 -20.37 -74.37
C ARG A 166 -32.36 -19.37 -74.07
N PRO A 167 -31.19 -19.48 -74.73
CA PRO A 167 -30.04 -18.60 -74.45
C PRO A 167 -30.27 -17.13 -74.83
N ASP A 168 -31.09 -16.85 -75.85
CA ASP A 168 -31.35 -15.49 -76.35
C ASP A 168 -32.60 -14.85 -75.70
N THR A 169 -32.71 -14.95 -74.37
CA THR A 169 -33.88 -14.48 -73.62
C THR A 169 -33.55 -13.24 -72.80
N VAL A 170 -34.41 -12.23 -72.85
CA VAL A 170 -34.35 -11.03 -72.02
C VAL A 170 -34.98 -11.33 -70.65
N LEU A 171 -34.22 -11.06 -69.58
CA LEU A 171 -34.65 -11.22 -68.19
C LEU A 171 -34.73 -9.86 -67.52
N ILE A 172 -35.87 -9.56 -66.90
CA ILE A 172 -36.07 -8.34 -66.11
C ILE A 172 -36.50 -8.75 -64.71
N TYR A 173 -35.70 -8.42 -63.70
CA TYR A 173 -36.03 -8.66 -62.31
C TYR A 173 -36.74 -7.45 -61.69
N ARG A 174 -37.76 -7.72 -60.90
CA ARG A 174 -38.44 -6.78 -60.00
C ARG A 174 -38.12 -7.19 -58.58
N LEU A 175 -37.29 -6.41 -57.89
CA LEU A 175 -37.09 -6.56 -56.46
C LEU A 175 -38.17 -5.76 -55.73
N VAL A 176 -38.97 -6.45 -54.93
CA VAL A 176 -40.07 -5.85 -54.17
C VAL A 176 -39.97 -6.21 -52.69
N SER A 177 -40.62 -5.42 -51.85
CA SER A 177 -40.72 -5.68 -50.42
C SER A 177 -42.14 -5.54 -49.87
N GLY A 178 -42.40 -6.18 -48.73
CA GLY A 178 -43.60 -5.99 -47.93
C GLY A 178 -43.29 -5.96 -46.44
N GLU A 179 -44.02 -5.15 -45.69
CA GLU A 179 -43.88 -4.97 -44.24
C GLU A 179 -44.92 -5.82 -43.50
N ASP A 180 -44.47 -6.64 -42.57
CA ASP A 180 -45.23 -7.57 -41.70
C ASP A 180 -46.11 -8.60 -42.43
N THR A 181 -46.38 -8.41 -43.71
CA THR A 181 -47.20 -9.27 -44.56
C THR A 181 -46.39 -9.65 -45.80
N ARG A 182 -46.33 -10.96 -46.07
CA ARG A 182 -45.69 -11.47 -47.29
C ARG A 182 -46.48 -11.02 -48.52
N PRO A 183 -45.87 -10.32 -49.49
CA PRO A 183 -46.57 -9.95 -50.71
C PRO A 183 -47.02 -11.18 -51.51
N TYR A 184 -48.23 -11.13 -52.06
CA TYR A 184 -48.76 -12.17 -52.93
C TYR A 184 -48.58 -11.85 -54.43
N SER A 185 -48.25 -10.60 -54.77
CA SER A 185 -48.04 -10.10 -56.14
C SER A 185 -46.98 -8.99 -56.14
N PRO A 186 -46.16 -8.86 -57.19
CA PRO A 186 -45.21 -7.77 -57.31
C PRO A 186 -45.87 -6.40 -57.56
N ASP A 187 -47.15 -6.37 -57.94
CA ASP A 187 -47.92 -5.13 -58.21
C ASP A 187 -48.58 -4.57 -56.93
N ARG A 188 -48.61 -5.36 -55.86
CA ARG A 188 -49.18 -5.01 -54.54
C ARG A 188 -48.10 -4.97 -53.45
N ALA A 189 -46.86 -4.71 -53.87
CA ALA A 189 -45.67 -4.64 -53.03
C ALA A 189 -44.95 -3.31 -53.28
N ASP A 190 -44.07 -2.91 -52.36
CA ASP A 190 -43.18 -1.78 -52.58
C ASP A 190 -42.09 -2.17 -53.56
N LEU A 191 -42.06 -1.54 -54.74
CA LEU A 191 -41.01 -1.76 -55.73
C LEU A 191 -39.72 -1.06 -55.28
N LEU A 192 -38.65 -1.84 -55.10
CA LEU A 192 -37.33 -1.35 -54.72
C LEU A 192 -36.47 -1.04 -55.95
N THR A 193 -36.36 -2.00 -56.87
CA THR A 193 -35.59 -1.82 -58.09
C THR A 193 -36.11 -2.71 -59.22
N VAL A 194 -35.91 -2.25 -60.45
CA VAL A 194 -36.07 -3.03 -61.68
C VAL A 194 -34.70 -3.13 -62.33
N THR A 195 -34.23 -4.34 -62.59
CA THR A 195 -32.85 -4.55 -63.01
C THR A 195 -32.69 -5.82 -63.82
N THR A 196 -31.68 -5.86 -64.69
CA THR A 196 -31.20 -7.09 -65.34
C THR A 196 -30.10 -7.77 -64.52
N ALA A 197 -29.54 -7.07 -63.53
CA ALA A 197 -28.54 -7.60 -62.60
C ALA A 197 -29.17 -8.52 -61.54
N THR A 198 -28.34 -9.30 -60.86
CA THR A 198 -28.74 -10.22 -59.80
C THR A 198 -28.58 -9.64 -58.39
N SER A 199 -28.66 -8.31 -58.28
CA SER A 199 -28.56 -7.60 -57.01
C SER A 199 -29.32 -6.27 -57.03
N GLY A 200 -29.74 -5.83 -55.85
CA GLY A 200 -30.37 -4.52 -55.60
C GLY A 200 -30.14 -4.06 -54.16
N THR A 201 -30.58 -2.84 -53.83
CA THR A 201 -30.37 -2.24 -52.51
C THR A 201 -31.67 -1.71 -51.89
N ASP A 202 -31.79 -1.79 -50.57
CA ASP A 202 -32.82 -1.11 -49.77
C ASP A 202 -32.16 -0.26 -48.68
N ASP A 203 -32.38 1.05 -48.71
CA ASP A 203 -31.86 2.03 -47.74
C ASP A 203 -32.94 2.55 -46.78
N ARG A 204 -34.18 2.09 -46.94
CA ARG A 204 -35.31 2.58 -46.13
C ARG A 204 -35.23 2.02 -44.71
N PRO A 205 -35.52 2.83 -43.69
CA PRO A 205 -35.57 2.35 -42.31
C PRO A 205 -36.67 1.28 -42.16
N PRO A 206 -36.49 0.29 -41.27
CA PRO A 206 -37.53 -0.70 -40.98
C PRO A 206 -38.75 -0.04 -40.32
N VAL A 207 -39.95 -0.35 -40.82
CA VAL A 207 -41.21 0.16 -40.26
C VAL A 207 -42.11 -0.94 -39.68
N GLY A 208 -41.89 -2.21 -40.06
CA GLY A 208 -42.49 -3.40 -39.43
C GLY A 208 -41.49 -4.23 -38.62
N ALA A 209 -41.95 -5.30 -37.98
CA ALA A 209 -41.09 -6.31 -37.33
C ALA A 209 -40.48 -7.27 -38.34
N LEU A 210 -41.20 -7.52 -39.44
CA LEU A 210 -40.73 -8.35 -40.54
C LEU A 210 -40.71 -7.53 -41.82
N ARG A 211 -39.61 -7.61 -42.56
CA ARG A 211 -39.55 -7.16 -43.95
C ARG A 211 -39.33 -8.35 -44.86
N TYR A 212 -40.34 -8.63 -45.68
CA TYR A 212 -40.30 -9.65 -46.72
C TYR A 212 -39.71 -9.04 -47.97
N TYR A 213 -38.78 -9.75 -48.61
CA TYR A 213 -38.25 -9.40 -49.92
C TYR A 213 -38.59 -10.50 -50.92
N GLN A 214 -39.00 -10.11 -52.11
CA GLN A 214 -39.25 -11.02 -53.22
C GLN A 214 -38.61 -10.48 -54.50
N VAL A 215 -38.06 -11.38 -55.28
CA VAL A 215 -37.58 -11.11 -56.64
C VAL A 215 -38.52 -11.83 -57.59
N TRP A 216 -39.11 -11.07 -58.50
CA TRP A 216 -39.94 -11.58 -59.57
C TRP A 216 -39.21 -11.41 -60.89
N VAL A 217 -39.27 -12.40 -61.77
CA VAL A 217 -38.60 -12.36 -63.07
C VAL A 217 -39.63 -12.37 -64.19
N ASN A 218 -39.45 -11.46 -65.13
CA ASN A 218 -40.16 -11.36 -66.38
C ASN A 218 -39.23 -11.83 -67.51
N VAL A 219 -39.73 -12.71 -68.37
CA VAL A 219 -38.94 -13.45 -69.34
C VAL A 219 -39.56 -13.29 -70.72
N GLY A 220 -38.77 -12.86 -71.71
CA GLY A 220 -39.27 -12.67 -73.08
C GLY A 220 -38.16 -12.64 -74.13
N THR A 221 -38.53 -12.80 -75.40
CA THR A 221 -37.58 -12.76 -76.53
C THR A 221 -37.07 -11.36 -76.84
N THR A 222 -37.82 -10.33 -76.43
CA THR A 222 -37.44 -8.92 -76.48
C THR A 222 -37.78 -8.24 -75.17
N ARG A 223 -37.27 -7.03 -74.95
CA ARG A 223 -37.64 -6.22 -73.77
C ARG A 223 -39.15 -5.97 -73.68
N ALA A 224 -39.81 -5.69 -74.80
CA ALA A 224 -41.27 -5.50 -74.84
C ALA A 224 -42.01 -6.81 -74.50
N ASP A 225 -41.55 -7.94 -75.02
CA ASP A 225 -42.14 -9.25 -74.71
C ASP A 225 -41.97 -9.60 -73.23
N ALA A 226 -40.80 -9.31 -72.64
CA ALA A 226 -40.55 -9.56 -71.22
C ALA A 226 -41.48 -8.71 -70.34
N LEU A 227 -41.65 -7.42 -70.66
CA LEU A 227 -42.58 -6.55 -69.94
C LEU A 227 -44.05 -7.01 -70.06
N ALA A 228 -44.45 -7.53 -71.21
CA ALA A 228 -45.79 -8.08 -71.44
C ALA A 228 -46.01 -9.48 -70.83
N ALA A 229 -44.94 -10.20 -70.48
CA ALA A 229 -45.01 -11.53 -69.91
C ALA A 229 -45.47 -11.50 -68.44
N GLN A 230 -46.11 -12.58 -67.99
CA GLN A 230 -46.45 -12.76 -66.57
C GLN A 230 -45.18 -13.02 -65.75
N PRO A 231 -45.01 -12.37 -64.58
CA PRO A 231 -43.83 -12.57 -63.75
C PRO A 231 -43.88 -13.92 -63.01
N ILE A 232 -42.71 -14.52 -62.83
CA ILE A 232 -42.50 -15.72 -62.04
C ILE A 232 -41.79 -15.33 -60.74
N LYS A 233 -42.28 -15.79 -59.59
CA LYS A 233 -41.56 -15.60 -58.33
C LYS A 233 -40.25 -16.39 -58.36
N HIS A 234 -39.13 -15.67 -58.34
CA HIS A 234 -37.80 -16.25 -58.55
C HIS A 234 -37.05 -16.50 -57.24
N ALA A 235 -37.09 -15.53 -56.32
CA ALA A 235 -36.44 -15.66 -55.02
C ALA A 235 -37.19 -14.91 -53.92
N GLU A 236 -37.03 -15.32 -52.67
CA GLU A 236 -37.54 -14.59 -51.51
C GLU A 236 -36.62 -14.70 -50.29
N THR A 237 -36.79 -13.78 -49.34
CA THR A 237 -36.24 -13.89 -47.99
C THR A 237 -37.07 -13.03 -47.03
N VAL A 238 -36.85 -13.19 -45.74
CA VAL A 238 -37.50 -12.40 -44.69
C VAL A 238 -36.47 -12.01 -43.65
N LEU A 239 -36.46 -10.74 -43.28
CA LEU A 239 -35.62 -10.20 -42.23
C LEU A 239 -36.46 -9.79 -41.04
N VAL A 240 -35.94 -10.06 -39.85
CA VAL A 240 -36.46 -9.50 -38.61
C VAL A 240 -35.75 -8.16 -38.39
N SER A 241 -36.54 -7.11 -38.20
CA SER A 241 -36.01 -5.77 -37.92
C SER A 241 -35.20 -5.78 -36.61
N PRO A 242 -33.99 -5.20 -36.59
CA PRO A 242 -33.25 -5.02 -35.34
C PRO A 242 -33.97 -4.03 -34.42
N VAL A 243 -33.56 -4.00 -33.15
CA VAL A 243 -34.01 -2.95 -32.22
C VAL A 243 -33.60 -1.56 -32.74
N GLN A 244 -34.44 -0.57 -32.48
CA GLN A 244 -34.22 0.83 -32.89
C GLN A 244 -33.84 1.67 -31.67
N ASP A 245 -33.24 2.84 -31.89
CA ASP A 245 -32.86 3.81 -30.85
C ASP A 245 -32.04 3.20 -29.70
N PHE A 246 -31.17 2.23 -30.01
CA PHE A 246 -30.39 1.53 -29.00
C PHE A 246 -29.44 2.49 -28.28
N SER A 247 -29.60 2.59 -26.98
CA SER A 247 -28.74 3.35 -26.09
C SER A 247 -28.35 2.49 -24.90
N LEU A 248 -27.10 2.66 -24.46
CA LEU A 248 -26.53 1.93 -23.33
C LEU A 248 -25.88 2.93 -22.39
N ARG A 249 -26.24 2.90 -21.11
CA ARG A 249 -25.67 3.76 -20.07
C ARG A 249 -25.30 2.96 -18.84
N GLU A 250 -24.23 3.38 -18.18
CA GLU A 250 -23.87 2.93 -16.84
C GLU A 250 -24.45 3.90 -15.79
N ASP A 251 -24.95 3.35 -14.70
CA ASP A 251 -25.52 4.09 -13.58
C ASP A 251 -25.24 3.35 -12.26
N ASN A 252 -24.22 3.80 -11.52
CA ASN A 252 -23.81 3.30 -10.21
C ASN A 252 -23.55 1.78 -10.15
N GLY A 253 -22.79 1.28 -11.12
CA GLY A 253 -22.43 -0.13 -11.32
C GLY A 253 -23.54 -0.97 -11.96
N ARG A 254 -24.63 -0.36 -12.42
CA ARG A 254 -25.69 -1.03 -13.17
C ARG A 254 -25.65 -0.59 -14.62
N VAL A 255 -25.94 -1.50 -15.54
CA VAL A 255 -26.06 -1.16 -16.96
C VAL A 255 -27.52 -1.09 -17.34
N ILE A 256 -27.92 0.01 -17.96
CA ILE A 256 -29.29 0.24 -18.42
C ILE A 256 -29.24 0.36 -19.93
N GLY A 257 -29.86 -0.60 -20.61
CA GLY A 257 -30.05 -0.56 -22.06
C GLY A 257 -31.49 -0.18 -22.39
N GLN A 258 -31.66 0.72 -23.34
CA GLN A 258 -32.97 1.16 -23.83
C GLN A 258 -33.01 1.09 -25.34
N TRP A 259 -34.18 0.77 -25.88
CA TRP A 259 -34.45 0.68 -27.31
C TRP A 259 -35.95 0.76 -27.57
N SER A 260 -36.32 0.85 -28.83
CA SER A 260 -37.68 0.69 -29.35
C SER A 260 -37.76 -0.55 -30.26
N VAL A 261 -38.92 -1.21 -30.29
CA VAL A 261 -39.23 -2.34 -31.18
C VAL A 261 -40.53 -2.09 -31.90
N THR A 262 -40.66 -2.66 -33.10
CA THR A 262 -41.90 -2.62 -33.88
C THR A 262 -42.91 -3.66 -33.39
N ASN A 263 -44.19 -3.45 -33.72
CA ASN A 263 -45.24 -4.41 -33.38
C ASN A 263 -44.93 -5.78 -34.01
N SER A 264 -45.11 -6.85 -33.23
CA SER A 264 -44.84 -8.27 -33.56
C SER A 264 -43.47 -8.82 -33.16
N VAL A 265 -42.54 -7.99 -32.66
CA VAL A 265 -41.40 -8.49 -31.88
C VAL A 265 -41.94 -9.12 -30.58
N ARG A 266 -41.48 -10.33 -30.26
CA ARG A 266 -41.93 -11.11 -29.09
C ARG A 266 -40.96 -11.07 -27.93
N VAL A 267 -39.66 -11.01 -28.21
CA VAL A 267 -38.60 -10.99 -27.21
C VAL A 267 -37.37 -10.32 -27.78
N VAL A 268 -36.61 -9.63 -26.93
CA VAL A 268 -35.26 -9.16 -27.21
C VAL A 268 -34.27 -9.96 -26.37
N TYR A 269 -33.37 -10.64 -27.05
CA TYR A 269 -32.28 -11.40 -26.44
C TYR A 269 -31.15 -10.45 -26.10
N VAL A 270 -30.70 -10.46 -24.83
CA VAL A 270 -29.61 -9.64 -24.32
C VAL A 270 -28.47 -10.54 -23.88
N SER A 271 -27.26 -10.26 -24.33
CA SER A 271 -26.04 -10.94 -23.89
C SER A 271 -25.03 -9.95 -23.32
N ARG A 272 -24.46 -10.24 -22.15
CA ARG A 272 -23.31 -9.54 -21.56
C ARG A 272 -22.04 -10.34 -21.87
N VAL A 273 -21.14 -9.78 -22.65
CA VAL A 273 -19.91 -10.44 -23.07
C VAL A 273 -18.69 -9.67 -22.55
N PRO A 274 -17.79 -10.28 -21.78
CA PRO A 274 -16.52 -9.65 -21.43
C PRO A 274 -15.77 -9.20 -22.69
N ILE A 275 -15.14 -8.03 -22.68
CA ILE A 275 -14.55 -7.47 -23.91
C ILE A 275 -13.48 -8.37 -24.54
N GLY A 276 -12.79 -9.20 -23.75
CA GLY A 276 -11.82 -10.19 -24.23
C GLY A 276 -12.43 -11.45 -24.85
N GLU A 277 -13.75 -11.62 -24.78
CA GLU A 277 -14.49 -12.82 -25.24
C GLU A 277 -15.48 -12.52 -26.37
N VAL A 278 -15.43 -11.33 -26.96
CA VAL A 278 -16.37 -10.88 -28.01
C VAL A 278 -16.44 -11.80 -29.23
N ASP A 279 -15.38 -12.57 -29.52
CA ASP A 279 -15.36 -13.53 -30.62
C ASP A 279 -16.11 -14.85 -30.31
N ARG A 280 -16.57 -15.02 -29.07
CA ARG A 280 -17.16 -16.28 -28.56
C ARG A 280 -18.57 -16.08 -27.99
N VAL A 281 -19.35 -15.16 -28.54
CA VAL A 281 -20.72 -14.91 -28.07
C VAL A 281 -21.57 -16.18 -28.20
N GLY A 282 -21.97 -16.75 -27.05
CA GLY A 282 -22.82 -17.94 -26.99
C GLY A 282 -23.93 -17.79 -25.95
N LEU A 283 -24.69 -18.88 -25.77
CA LEU A 283 -25.83 -18.92 -24.83
C LEU A 283 -25.43 -18.67 -23.38
N GLN A 284 -24.17 -18.98 -23.01
CA GLN A 284 -23.64 -18.73 -21.67
C GLN A 284 -23.54 -17.24 -21.31
N HIS A 285 -23.52 -16.36 -22.30
CA HIS A 285 -23.47 -14.90 -22.09
C HIS A 285 -24.87 -14.27 -22.00
N ARG A 286 -25.93 -15.06 -22.24
CA ARG A 286 -27.30 -14.56 -22.22
C ARG A 286 -27.69 -14.23 -20.77
N ILE A 287 -28.19 -13.02 -20.58
CA ILE A 287 -28.71 -12.54 -19.29
C ILE A 287 -30.21 -12.25 -19.41
N LEU A 288 -30.88 -12.09 -18.25
CA LEU A 288 -32.28 -11.65 -18.18
C LEU A 288 -33.21 -12.49 -19.07
N ALA A 289 -33.02 -13.81 -19.03
CA ALA A 289 -33.71 -14.77 -19.87
C ALA A 289 -35.14 -15.10 -19.40
N ASP A 290 -35.54 -14.57 -18.24
CA ASP A 290 -36.82 -14.75 -17.57
C ASP A 290 -37.90 -13.74 -18.00
N ARG A 291 -37.57 -12.81 -18.91
CA ARG A 291 -38.45 -11.75 -19.41
C ARG A 291 -38.22 -11.46 -20.90
N ASP A 292 -39.20 -10.79 -21.52
CA ASP A 292 -39.18 -10.51 -22.96
C ASP A 292 -38.32 -9.30 -23.37
N ASN A 293 -37.94 -8.44 -22.42
CA ASN A 293 -37.07 -7.27 -22.63
C ASN A 293 -37.52 -6.29 -23.75
N LEU A 294 -38.82 -6.19 -24.06
CA LEU A 294 -39.29 -5.36 -25.18
C LEU A 294 -38.94 -3.88 -25.04
N ASP A 295 -38.96 -3.35 -23.81
CA ASP A 295 -38.72 -1.93 -23.50
C ASP A 295 -37.30 -1.64 -22.96
N GLY A 296 -36.37 -2.58 -23.11
CA GLY A 296 -35.01 -2.47 -22.57
C GLY A 296 -34.74 -3.40 -21.37
N PHE A 297 -33.61 -3.15 -20.71
CA PHE A 297 -33.12 -3.96 -19.59
C PHE A 297 -32.33 -3.16 -18.54
N VAL A 298 -32.20 -3.76 -17.36
CA VAL A 298 -31.26 -3.35 -16.32
C VAL A 298 -30.44 -4.56 -15.91
N ASP A 299 -29.14 -4.49 -16.06
CA ASP A 299 -28.19 -5.48 -15.59
C ASP A 299 -27.49 -4.98 -14.32
N ALA A 300 -27.79 -5.63 -13.20
CA ALA A 300 -27.21 -5.34 -11.90
C ALA A 300 -26.08 -6.31 -11.50
N GLU A 301 -25.76 -7.28 -12.35
CA GLU A 301 -24.80 -8.34 -12.07
C GLU A 301 -23.47 -8.13 -12.82
N ALA A 302 -23.33 -7.03 -13.55
CA ALA A 302 -22.09 -6.72 -14.27
C ALA A 302 -20.96 -6.45 -13.27
N ALA A 303 -19.81 -7.09 -13.46
CA ALA A 303 -18.67 -6.91 -12.58
C ALA A 303 -18.14 -5.47 -12.71
N ARG A 304 -17.98 -4.79 -11.57
CA ARG A 304 -17.45 -3.42 -11.54
C ARG A 304 -15.96 -3.40 -11.88
N GLY A 305 -15.51 -2.38 -12.60
CA GLY A 305 -14.12 -2.20 -13.03
C GLY A 305 -13.77 -3.00 -14.28
N GLU A 306 -14.75 -3.66 -14.89
CA GLU A 306 -14.59 -4.40 -16.13
C GLU A 306 -15.32 -3.69 -17.29
N ARG A 307 -14.92 -4.08 -18.51
CA ARG A 307 -15.54 -3.60 -19.75
C ARG A 307 -16.26 -4.75 -20.43
N PHE A 308 -17.52 -4.50 -20.78
CA PHE A 308 -18.39 -5.48 -21.45
C PHE A 308 -18.89 -4.94 -22.79
N ARG A 309 -19.16 -5.87 -23.71
CA ARG A 309 -19.98 -5.65 -24.90
C ARG A 309 -21.36 -6.24 -24.64
N TYR A 310 -22.39 -5.41 -24.78
CA TYR A 310 -23.77 -5.86 -24.80
C TYR A 310 -24.21 -6.10 -26.23
N VAL A 311 -24.72 -7.30 -26.48
CA VAL A 311 -25.23 -7.73 -27.79
C VAL A 311 -26.74 -7.94 -27.66
N VAL A 312 -27.53 -7.20 -28.44
CA VAL A 312 -29.00 -7.29 -28.43
C VAL A 312 -29.54 -7.75 -29.78
N ARG A 313 -30.52 -8.66 -29.75
CA ARG A 313 -31.20 -9.20 -30.95
C ARG A 313 -32.70 -9.28 -30.72
N ALA A 314 -33.48 -8.64 -31.58
CA ALA A 314 -34.94 -8.78 -31.58
C ALA A 314 -35.33 -10.14 -32.16
N ALA A 315 -36.47 -10.67 -31.72
CA ALA A 315 -37.02 -11.89 -32.27
C ALA A 315 -38.50 -11.76 -32.59
N ALA A 316 -38.88 -12.19 -33.80
CA ALA A 316 -40.24 -12.16 -34.30
C ALA A 316 -40.62 -13.52 -34.91
N PRO A 317 -41.89 -13.92 -34.86
CA PRO A 317 -42.35 -15.17 -35.44
C PRO A 317 -42.40 -15.06 -36.96
N VAL A 318 -41.68 -15.95 -37.64
CA VAL A 318 -41.73 -16.15 -39.09
C VAL A 318 -42.24 -17.55 -39.32
N ASP A 319 -43.41 -17.68 -39.95
CA ASP A 319 -44.05 -18.97 -40.25
C ASP A 319 -44.13 -19.90 -39.01
N GLY A 320 -44.41 -19.31 -37.84
CA GLY A 320 -44.54 -20.02 -36.56
C GLY A 320 -43.22 -20.25 -35.79
N VAL A 321 -42.06 -19.87 -36.35
CA VAL A 321 -40.74 -20.04 -35.72
C VAL A 321 -40.14 -18.68 -35.37
N LEU A 322 -39.64 -18.51 -34.14
CA LEU A 322 -38.91 -17.30 -33.77
C LEU A 322 -37.59 -17.21 -34.54
N ARG A 323 -37.45 -16.14 -35.32
CA ARG A 323 -36.20 -15.76 -36.01
C ARG A 323 -35.59 -14.56 -35.30
N LEU A 324 -34.26 -14.50 -35.28
CA LEU A 324 -33.52 -13.38 -34.70
C LEU A 324 -33.19 -12.34 -35.77
N SER A 325 -33.16 -11.08 -35.38
CA SER A 325 -32.56 -9.99 -36.15
C SER A 325 -31.04 -10.12 -36.20
N GLU A 326 -30.42 -9.26 -37.00
CA GLU A 326 -29.00 -8.91 -36.81
C GLU A 326 -28.74 -8.34 -35.41
N SER A 327 -27.50 -8.41 -34.92
CA SER A 327 -27.14 -7.83 -33.62
C SER A 327 -26.98 -6.32 -33.69
N VAL A 328 -27.43 -5.66 -32.63
CA VAL A 328 -27.02 -4.29 -32.27
C VAL A 328 -26.12 -4.39 -31.05
N GLU A 329 -25.02 -3.63 -31.03
CA GLU A 329 -23.94 -3.83 -30.06
C GLU A 329 -23.47 -2.49 -29.50
N ALA A 330 -23.16 -2.45 -28.21
CA ALA A 330 -22.50 -1.32 -27.56
C ALA A 330 -21.59 -1.79 -26.43
N ASP A 331 -20.50 -1.05 -26.24
CA ASP A 331 -19.55 -1.27 -25.15
C ASP A 331 -19.87 -0.36 -23.98
N VAL A 332 -19.65 -0.85 -22.77
CA VAL A 332 -19.73 -0.06 -21.55
C VAL A 332 -18.64 -0.50 -20.57
N GLU A 333 -18.03 0.47 -19.91
CA GLU A 333 -17.12 0.25 -18.79
C GLU A 333 -17.91 0.44 -17.50
N ILE A 334 -17.81 -0.51 -16.57
CA ILE A 334 -18.58 -0.48 -15.33
C ILE A 334 -17.78 0.25 -14.27
N SER A 335 -18.29 1.38 -13.79
CA SER A 335 -17.67 2.13 -12.70
C SER A 335 -17.50 1.26 -11.45
N ALA A 336 -16.31 1.30 -10.85
CA ALA A 336 -16.02 0.65 -9.58
C ALA A 336 -15.64 1.69 -8.53
N VAL A 337 -16.08 1.43 -7.29
CA VAL A 337 -15.70 2.23 -6.13
C VAL A 337 -14.55 1.51 -5.44
N LEU A 338 -13.40 2.19 -5.33
CA LEU A 338 -12.28 1.69 -4.55
C LEU A 338 -12.68 1.56 -3.08
N THR A 339 -12.30 0.45 -2.46
CA THR A 339 -12.50 0.22 -1.02
C THR A 339 -11.15 0.14 -0.34
N ALA A 340 -10.96 0.93 0.71
CA ALA A 340 -9.74 0.95 1.51
C ALA A 340 -9.63 -0.35 2.33
N VAL A 341 -8.40 -0.85 2.48
CA VAL A 341 -8.12 -1.96 3.39
C VAL A 341 -7.85 -1.38 4.77
N GLU A 342 -8.75 -1.62 5.73
CA GLU A 342 -8.64 -1.08 7.10
C GLU A 342 -8.19 -2.11 8.13
N ASP A 343 -8.25 -3.39 7.76
CA ASP A 343 -8.13 -4.55 8.64
C ASP A 343 -6.83 -5.35 8.40
N LEU A 344 -5.80 -4.73 7.80
CA LEU A 344 -4.50 -5.37 7.63
C LEU A 344 -4.01 -5.90 8.99
N THR A 345 -3.48 -7.13 9.01
CA THR A 345 -2.91 -7.78 10.19
C THR A 345 -1.52 -8.29 9.89
N ILE A 346 -0.69 -8.36 10.94
CA ILE A 346 0.72 -8.76 10.87
C ILE A 346 0.91 -9.93 11.84
N ALA A 347 1.40 -11.06 11.33
CA ALA A 347 1.83 -12.20 12.12
C ALA A 347 3.35 -12.33 12.05
N ASN A 348 4.01 -12.38 13.21
CA ASN A 348 5.46 -12.59 13.25
C ASN A 348 5.78 -14.07 13.03
N ASN A 349 6.75 -14.35 12.15
CA ASN A 349 7.22 -15.71 11.93
C ASN A 349 8.20 -16.14 13.04
N PRO A 350 8.35 -17.46 13.29
CA PRO A 350 9.24 -17.98 14.32
C PRO A 350 10.72 -17.61 14.13
N ASP A 351 11.11 -17.25 12.90
CA ASP A 351 12.47 -16.80 12.57
C ASP A 351 12.80 -15.43 13.20
N GLY A 352 11.80 -14.64 13.59
CA GLY A 352 11.97 -13.27 14.09
C GLY A 352 12.47 -12.27 13.03
N GLU A 353 12.59 -12.69 11.77
CA GLU A 353 13.15 -11.92 10.66
C GLU A 353 12.14 -11.60 9.56
N SER A 354 11.03 -12.34 9.52
CA SER A 354 9.95 -12.14 8.58
C SER A 354 8.58 -12.06 9.25
N VAL A 355 7.63 -11.47 8.53
CA VAL A 355 6.23 -11.38 8.94
C VAL A 355 5.32 -11.79 7.80
N ASP A 356 4.16 -12.32 8.16
CA ASP A 356 3.09 -12.64 7.23
C ASP A 356 1.96 -11.61 7.39
N LEU A 357 1.39 -11.20 6.26
CA LEU A 357 0.36 -10.18 6.18
C LEU A 357 -0.96 -10.81 5.74
N ARG A 358 -2.07 -10.35 6.33
CA ARG A 358 -3.42 -10.78 5.95
C ARG A 358 -4.40 -9.60 6.01
N TRP A 359 -5.34 -9.55 5.07
CA TRP A 359 -6.39 -8.52 4.98
C TRP A 359 -7.66 -9.04 4.30
N THR A 360 -8.80 -8.37 4.44
CA THR A 360 -9.99 -8.62 3.62
C THR A 360 -9.81 -8.07 2.21
N ALA A 361 -10.00 -8.90 1.19
CA ALA A 361 -9.90 -8.48 -0.19
C ALA A 361 -11.05 -7.52 -0.56
N PRO A 362 -10.76 -6.36 -1.19
CA PRO A 362 -11.79 -5.44 -1.61
C PRO A 362 -12.64 -6.06 -2.74
N PRO A 363 -13.91 -5.64 -2.90
CA PRO A 363 -14.81 -6.18 -3.93
C PRO A 363 -14.32 -5.97 -5.37
N ALA A 364 -13.49 -4.94 -5.59
CA ALA A 364 -12.88 -4.64 -6.87
C ALA A 364 -11.46 -4.07 -6.67
N GLY A 365 -10.63 -4.23 -7.70
CA GLY A 365 -9.24 -3.80 -7.68
C GLY A 365 -8.29 -4.84 -7.09
N ARG A 366 -6.99 -4.54 -7.15
CA ARG A 366 -5.92 -5.35 -6.55
C ARG A 366 -5.32 -4.60 -5.38
N VAL A 367 -4.92 -5.31 -4.33
CA VAL A 367 -4.21 -4.73 -3.20
C VAL A 367 -2.71 -4.87 -3.41
N VAL A 368 -1.99 -3.80 -3.16
CA VAL A 368 -0.52 -3.78 -3.09
C VAL A 368 -0.12 -3.26 -1.72
N ILE A 369 1.02 -3.71 -1.20
CA ILE A 369 1.50 -3.29 0.12
C ILE A 369 2.80 -2.51 -0.06
N TYR A 370 2.90 -1.35 0.57
CA TYR A 370 4.13 -0.57 0.67
C TYR A 370 4.77 -0.79 2.04
N ARG A 371 6.11 -0.92 2.05
CA ARG A 371 6.92 -1.03 3.27
C ARG A 371 7.88 0.15 3.34
N SER A 372 7.65 1.05 4.28
CA SER A 372 8.42 2.30 4.44
C SER A 372 8.91 2.49 5.89
N GLN A 373 9.94 3.31 6.08
CA GLN A 373 10.46 3.61 7.43
C GLN A 373 9.62 4.70 8.13
N ASN A 374 8.99 5.56 7.34
CA ASN A 374 8.04 6.58 7.78
C ASN A 374 6.66 6.26 7.21
N GLY A 375 5.61 6.50 7.98
CA GLY A 375 4.24 6.33 7.50
C GLY A 375 3.94 7.27 6.33
N PRO A 376 2.87 6.99 5.56
CA PRO A 376 2.40 7.91 4.53
C PRO A 376 2.02 9.26 5.14
N GLN A 377 1.91 10.29 4.31
CA GLN A 377 1.43 11.59 4.75
C GLN A 377 0.06 11.45 5.43
N ALA A 378 -0.13 12.15 6.56
CA ALA A 378 -1.39 12.09 7.30
C ALA A 378 -2.58 12.52 6.43
N GLY A 379 -3.68 11.74 6.50
CA GLY A 379 -4.89 11.97 5.71
C GLY A 379 -4.83 11.42 4.29
N ALA A 380 -3.78 10.66 3.93
CA ALA A 380 -3.70 9.99 2.63
C ALA A 380 -4.78 8.90 2.46
N GLU A 381 -5.27 8.35 3.57
CA GLU A 381 -6.32 7.33 3.65
C GLU A 381 -7.73 7.84 3.28
N ASP A 382 -7.95 9.16 3.33
CA ASP A 382 -9.29 9.75 3.21
C ASP A 382 -9.70 10.07 1.77
N THR A 383 -8.83 9.86 0.78
CA THR A 383 -9.05 10.35 -0.58
C THR A 383 -8.53 9.39 -1.64
N GLU A 384 -9.36 9.17 -2.66
CA GLU A 384 -8.95 8.49 -3.88
C GLU A 384 -8.04 9.40 -4.71
N ILE A 385 -6.86 8.89 -5.08
CA ILE A 385 -5.84 9.62 -5.84
C ILE A 385 -5.47 8.86 -7.11
N PRO A 386 -4.92 9.53 -8.15
CA PRO A 386 -4.26 8.83 -9.24
C PRO A 386 -3.13 7.93 -8.72
N GLU A 387 -2.94 6.74 -9.29
CA GLU A 387 -1.87 5.81 -8.88
C GLU A 387 -0.48 6.48 -8.95
N VAL A 388 -0.25 7.31 -9.97
CA VAL A 388 0.98 8.09 -10.15
C VAL A 388 1.22 9.15 -9.06
N ALA A 389 0.19 9.52 -8.29
CA ALA A 389 0.29 10.48 -7.19
C ALA A 389 0.68 9.83 -5.85
N LEU A 390 0.81 8.50 -5.78
CA LEU A 390 1.23 7.79 -4.55
C LEU A 390 2.59 8.28 -4.03
N GLU A 391 3.50 8.67 -4.91
CA GLU A 391 4.79 9.25 -4.53
C GLU A 391 4.64 10.55 -3.72
N GLN A 392 3.62 11.36 -4.03
CA GLN A 392 3.37 12.64 -3.36
C GLN A 392 2.91 12.44 -1.91
N VAL A 393 2.32 11.30 -1.58
CA VAL A 393 1.94 10.92 -0.21
C VAL A 393 3.00 10.05 0.48
N GLY A 394 4.19 9.92 -0.12
CA GLY A 394 5.34 9.22 0.46
C GLY A 394 5.40 7.72 0.16
N LEU A 395 4.61 7.22 -0.78
CA LEU A 395 4.58 5.81 -1.18
C LEU A 395 5.22 5.63 -2.57
N THR A 396 6.55 5.50 -2.61
CA THR A 396 7.29 5.37 -3.87
C THR A 396 7.30 3.94 -4.41
N PRO A 397 7.42 3.73 -5.73
CA PRO A 397 7.41 2.39 -6.34
C PRO A 397 8.42 1.41 -5.73
N GLU A 398 9.58 1.89 -5.27
CA GLU A 398 10.64 1.07 -4.67
C GLU A 398 10.25 0.52 -3.29
N MET A 399 9.31 1.17 -2.60
CA MET A 399 8.80 0.73 -1.31
C MET A 399 7.72 -0.35 -1.47
N ARG A 400 7.18 -0.55 -2.67
CA ARG A 400 6.17 -1.56 -2.95
C ARG A 400 6.76 -2.96 -2.79
N LEU A 401 6.12 -3.78 -1.95
CA LEU A 401 6.48 -5.17 -1.78
C LEU A 401 6.21 -5.95 -3.08
N THR A 402 7.18 -6.76 -3.47
CA THR A 402 7.15 -7.59 -4.68
C THR A 402 6.84 -9.05 -4.37
N GLN A 403 6.70 -9.41 -3.09
CA GLN A 403 6.27 -10.75 -2.67
C GLN A 403 4.91 -11.08 -3.29
N PRO A 404 4.69 -12.34 -3.72
CA PRO A 404 3.41 -12.74 -4.27
C PRO A 404 2.31 -12.65 -3.22
N SER A 405 1.17 -12.08 -3.60
CA SER A 405 -0.07 -12.12 -2.82
C SER A 405 -0.98 -13.22 -3.33
N ALA A 406 -1.62 -13.97 -2.43
CA ALA A 406 -2.64 -14.96 -2.77
C ALA A 406 -4.00 -14.56 -2.21
N LEU A 407 -5.07 -14.97 -2.90
CA LEU A 407 -6.45 -14.88 -2.41
C LEU A 407 -6.89 -16.25 -1.90
N ILE A 408 -7.35 -16.29 -0.65
CA ILE A 408 -7.94 -17.47 -0.03
C ILE A 408 -9.46 -17.26 -0.02
N PRO A 409 -10.23 -18.05 -0.79
CA PRO A 409 -11.69 -17.97 -0.77
C PRO A 409 -12.23 -18.27 0.62
N ASP A 410 -13.19 -17.46 1.07
CA ASP A 410 -14.00 -17.75 2.24
C ASP A 410 -15.39 -18.20 1.77
N THR A 411 -15.89 -19.32 2.29
CA THR A 411 -17.20 -19.87 1.92
C THR A 411 -18.37 -19.12 2.54
N ALA A 412 -18.13 -18.26 3.54
CA ALA A 412 -19.15 -17.52 4.27
C ALA A 412 -18.95 -15.98 4.24
N GLY A 413 -17.86 -15.49 3.63
CA GLY A 413 -17.47 -14.08 3.69
C GLY A 413 -16.60 -13.62 2.51
N PRO A 414 -16.12 -12.36 2.54
CA PRO A 414 -15.19 -11.88 1.53
C PRO A 414 -13.86 -12.64 1.58
N SER A 415 -13.26 -12.89 0.42
CA SER A 415 -11.97 -13.59 0.33
C SER A 415 -10.87 -12.86 1.11
N ALA A 416 -9.92 -13.61 1.65
CA ALA A 416 -8.78 -13.03 2.36
C ALA A 416 -7.57 -12.91 1.44
N GLY A 417 -6.96 -11.73 1.40
CA GLY A 417 -5.62 -11.56 0.81
C GLY A 417 -4.55 -11.96 1.83
N VAL A 418 -3.52 -12.65 1.37
CA VAL A 418 -2.34 -13.01 2.17
C VAL A 418 -1.05 -12.72 1.42
N MET A 419 -0.01 -12.33 2.15
CA MET A 419 1.36 -12.16 1.65
C MET A 419 2.33 -12.69 2.70
N ALA A 420 3.09 -13.73 2.35
CA ALA A 420 3.98 -14.43 3.28
C ALA A 420 5.44 -13.98 3.13
N GLY A 421 6.22 -14.12 4.20
CA GLY A 421 7.67 -13.95 4.16
C GLY A 421 8.13 -12.51 3.88
N VAL A 422 7.39 -11.52 4.38
CA VAL A 422 7.80 -10.12 4.29
C VAL A 422 8.97 -9.90 5.23
N THR A 423 10.16 -9.78 4.67
CA THR A 423 11.40 -9.62 5.43
C THR A 423 11.52 -8.25 6.08
N TRP A 424 12.39 -8.12 7.07
CA TRP A 424 12.78 -6.83 7.62
C TRP A 424 14.05 -6.30 6.96
N PRO A 425 14.06 -5.05 6.45
CA PRO A 425 15.30 -4.42 6.02
C PRO A 425 16.32 -4.32 7.16
N GLN A 426 17.60 -4.45 6.82
CA GLN A 426 18.68 -4.31 7.78
C GLN A 426 18.73 -2.87 8.33
N GLY A 427 18.98 -2.74 9.64
CA GLY A 427 19.07 -1.44 10.32
C GLY A 427 17.73 -0.76 10.62
N TRP A 428 16.61 -1.27 10.11
CA TRP A 428 15.29 -0.75 10.43
C TRP A 428 14.78 -1.37 11.74
N SER A 429 14.42 -0.49 12.68
CA SER A 429 13.76 -0.83 13.94
C SER A 429 12.24 -0.62 13.92
N ARG A 430 11.75 0.12 12.92
CA ARG A 430 10.33 0.39 12.69
C ARG A 430 10.06 0.32 11.20
N ALA A 431 8.93 -0.28 10.84
CA ALA A 431 8.41 -0.27 9.49
C ALA A 431 6.91 0.06 9.53
N TYR A 432 6.46 0.78 8.53
CA TYR A 432 5.06 1.00 8.23
C TYR A 432 4.68 0.13 7.05
N LEU A 433 3.60 -0.62 7.20
CA LEU A 433 3.00 -1.44 6.17
C LEU A 433 1.68 -0.79 5.78
N THR A 434 1.64 -0.29 4.56
CA THR A 434 0.50 0.50 4.05
C THR A 434 -0.14 -0.25 2.89
N PRO A 435 -1.36 -0.78 3.07
CA PRO A 435 -2.09 -1.38 1.97
C PRO A 435 -2.66 -0.29 1.06
N VAL A 436 -2.66 -0.52 -0.24
CA VAL A 436 -3.24 0.38 -1.25
C VAL A 436 -4.05 -0.45 -2.22
N THR A 437 -5.33 -0.10 -2.39
CA THR A 437 -6.19 -0.71 -3.40
C THR A 437 -6.02 0.05 -4.72
N LEU A 438 -5.68 -0.67 -5.79
CA LEU A 438 -5.46 -0.12 -7.13
C LEU A 438 -6.53 -0.61 -8.10
N LEU A 439 -7.10 0.31 -8.88
CA LEU A 439 -8.10 0.00 -9.90
C LEU A 439 -8.12 1.09 -10.99
N ALA A 440 -8.02 0.70 -12.26
CA ALA A 440 -8.09 1.62 -13.41
C ALA A 440 -7.20 2.89 -13.30
N GLY A 441 -5.97 2.76 -12.78
CA GLY A 441 -5.03 3.87 -12.60
C GLY A 441 -5.36 4.80 -11.42
N ARG A 442 -6.31 4.42 -10.58
CA ARG A 442 -6.65 5.06 -9.30
C ARG A 442 -6.14 4.22 -8.14
N ALA A 443 -5.88 4.88 -7.03
CA ALA A 443 -5.38 4.31 -5.81
C ALA A 443 -6.18 4.85 -4.61
N LEU A 444 -6.47 3.96 -3.66
CA LEU A 444 -7.02 4.34 -2.37
C LEU A 444 -6.15 3.73 -1.27
N VAL A 445 -5.57 4.60 -0.45
CA VAL A 445 -4.66 4.21 0.63
C VAL A 445 -5.50 3.67 1.79
N GLY A 446 -5.15 2.48 2.26
CA GLY A 446 -5.76 1.88 3.44
C GLY A 446 -5.03 2.23 4.73
N ARG A 447 -5.51 1.66 5.84
CA ARG A 447 -4.94 1.93 7.16
C ARG A 447 -3.51 1.41 7.26
N SER A 448 -2.56 2.32 7.46
CA SER A 448 -1.18 1.94 7.70
C SER A 448 -0.99 1.33 9.09
N LEU A 449 -0.30 0.19 9.16
CA LEU A 449 0.13 -0.40 10.43
C LEU A 449 1.62 -0.16 10.67
N SER A 450 1.97 0.23 11.89
CA SER A 450 3.36 0.20 12.34
C SER A 450 3.71 -1.15 12.94
N SER A 451 4.87 -1.69 12.59
CA SER A 451 5.51 -2.77 13.33
C SER A 451 6.86 -2.29 13.84
N VAL A 452 7.32 -2.85 14.97
CA VAL A 452 8.60 -2.50 15.59
C VAL A 452 9.38 -3.76 15.90
N ARG A 453 10.70 -3.66 15.74
CA ARG A 453 11.66 -4.69 16.10
C ARG A 453 12.81 -4.05 16.87
N THR A 454 13.24 -4.70 17.93
CA THR A 454 14.44 -4.34 18.67
C THR A 454 15.61 -5.22 18.24
N ALA A 455 16.80 -4.66 18.14
CA ALA A 455 18.02 -5.46 18.07
C ALA A 455 18.25 -6.23 19.39
N GLY A 456 19.08 -7.27 19.34
CA GLY A 456 19.57 -7.95 20.54
C GLY A 456 20.52 -7.06 21.36
N ILE A 457 20.54 -7.29 22.67
CA ILE A 457 21.46 -6.62 23.61
C ILE A 457 22.84 -7.27 23.48
N ARG A 458 23.89 -6.45 23.40
CA ARG A 458 25.30 -6.89 23.25
C ARG A 458 26.18 -6.23 24.32
N ASP A 459 27.40 -6.73 24.46
CA ASP A 459 28.46 -6.17 25.31
C ASP A 459 28.00 -5.91 26.75
N VAL A 460 27.29 -6.87 27.31
CA VAL A 460 26.74 -6.78 28.66
C VAL A 460 27.83 -7.01 29.71
N GLU A 461 28.01 -6.03 30.60
CA GLU A 461 28.99 -6.08 31.69
C GLU A 461 28.38 -5.56 33.00
N LEU A 462 28.59 -6.31 34.07
CA LEU A 462 28.22 -5.93 35.44
C LEU A 462 29.49 -5.57 36.24
N ALA A 463 29.66 -4.29 36.51
CA ALA A 463 30.76 -3.77 37.33
C ALA A 463 30.33 -3.67 38.81
N GLU A 464 31.06 -4.37 39.68
CA GLU A 464 30.80 -4.43 41.13
C GLU A 464 31.77 -3.52 41.89
N TYR A 465 31.27 -2.38 42.39
CA TYR A 465 32.05 -1.45 43.21
C TYR A 465 31.58 -1.56 44.65
N CYS A 466 31.95 -2.61 45.40
CA CYS A 466 31.63 -2.85 46.81
C CYS A 466 30.28 -2.28 47.33
N ASN A 467 30.07 -0.98 47.47
CA ASN A 467 28.79 -0.35 47.82
C ASN A 467 27.78 -0.11 46.67
N LYS A 468 28.08 -0.38 45.41
CA LYS A 468 27.15 -0.25 44.27
C LYS A 468 27.49 -1.20 43.12
N GLN A 469 26.53 -1.44 42.24
CA GLN A 469 26.72 -2.27 41.05
C GLN A 469 26.21 -1.49 39.83
N VAL A 470 26.91 -1.58 38.72
CA VAL A 470 26.55 -0.87 37.48
C VAL A 470 26.49 -1.88 36.36
N LEU A 471 25.31 -2.00 35.76
CA LEU A 471 25.09 -2.85 34.60
C LEU A 471 25.13 -2.01 33.32
N THR A 472 26.05 -2.35 32.43
CA THR A 472 26.28 -1.68 31.15
C THR A 472 26.10 -2.64 29.99
N PHE A 473 25.67 -2.12 28.85
CA PHE A 473 25.43 -2.84 27.60
C PHE A 473 25.33 -1.86 26.41
N ASP A 474 25.54 -2.38 25.20
CA ASP A 474 25.26 -1.65 23.97
C ASP A 474 23.75 -1.39 23.87
N TRP A 475 23.35 -0.11 23.73
CA TRP A 475 21.93 0.23 23.64
C TRP A 475 21.30 -0.44 22.39
N PRO A 476 20.29 -1.31 22.56
CA PRO A 476 19.70 -2.05 21.45
C PRO A 476 18.91 -1.10 20.53
N ASN A 477 19.26 -1.09 19.24
CA ASN A 477 18.57 -0.26 18.26
C ASN A 477 17.07 -0.60 18.21
N GLY A 478 16.22 0.43 18.22
CA GLY A 478 14.76 0.28 18.25
C GLY A 478 14.13 0.15 19.63
N ALA A 479 14.93 -0.05 20.69
CA ALA A 479 14.40 -0.11 22.03
C ALA A 479 14.13 1.29 22.60
N ALA A 480 12.96 1.45 23.20
CA ALA A 480 12.60 2.59 24.03
C ALA A 480 13.13 2.44 25.47
N ALA A 481 13.22 1.20 25.95
CA ALA A 481 13.74 0.87 27.27
C ALA A 481 14.44 -0.50 27.27
N VAL A 482 15.19 -0.79 28.32
CA VAL A 482 15.66 -2.15 28.63
C VAL A 482 15.14 -2.57 29.99
N GLU A 483 14.50 -3.72 30.06
CA GLU A 483 13.98 -4.31 31.28
C GLU A 483 14.89 -5.45 31.76
N MET A 484 15.34 -5.33 33.00
CA MET A 484 16.11 -6.31 33.74
C MET A 484 15.20 -7.11 34.67
N HIS A 485 15.31 -8.44 34.62
CA HIS A 485 14.71 -9.36 35.58
C HIS A 485 15.78 -10.07 36.39
N ILE A 486 15.54 -10.24 37.69
CA ILE A 486 16.40 -11.01 38.59
C ILE A 486 15.73 -12.37 38.83
N ALA A 487 16.45 -13.45 38.54
CA ALA A 487 15.96 -14.82 38.70
C ALA A 487 16.94 -15.67 39.53
N PRO A 488 16.49 -16.81 40.09
CA PRO A 488 17.39 -17.76 40.74
C PRO A 488 18.56 -18.15 39.84
N LYS A 489 19.72 -18.43 40.43
CA LYS A 489 20.93 -18.80 39.69
C LYS A 489 20.70 -20.00 38.78
N GLY A 490 21.12 -19.90 37.52
CA GLY A 490 20.94 -20.91 36.49
C GLY A 490 19.52 -21.01 35.90
N TYR A 491 18.66 -20.01 36.13
CA TYR A 491 17.31 -20.01 35.57
C TYR A 491 17.32 -19.80 34.05
N ASP A 492 16.59 -20.63 33.31
CA ASP A 492 16.43 -20.46 31.86
C ASP A 492 15.24 -19.54 31.54
N ALA A 493 15.53 -18.38 30.95
CA ALA A 493 14.55 -17.37 30.56
C ALA A 493 13.50 -17.88 29.57
N ARG A 494 13.75 -18.99 28.86
CA ARG A 494 12.76 -19.62 27.96
C ARG A 494 11.53 -20.16 28.69
N ASN A 495 11.65 -20.39 30.00
CA ASN A 495 10.53 -20.81 30.85
C ASN A 495 9.61 -19.65 31.26
N GLY A 496 9.89 -18.43 30.78
CA GLY A 496 9.17 -17.21 31.12
C GLY A 496 9.84 -16.44 32.25
N LEU A 497 9.79 -15.11 32.17
CA LEU A 497 10.32 -14.22 33.20
C LEU A 497 9.15 -13.67 34.02
N SER A 498 9.22 -13.82 35.34
CA SER A 498 8.25 -13.26 36.28
C SER A 498 8.97 -12.86 37.57
N GLY A 499 8.40 -11.90 38.31
CA GLY A 499 8.97 -11.44 39.58
C GLY A 499 9.51 -10.01 39.53
N GLN A 500 10.59 -9.74 40.26
CA GLN A 500 11.17 -8.40 40.36
C GLN A 500 11.84 -8.00 39.04
N SER A 501 11.37 -6.89 38.47
CA SER A 501 11.98 -6.27 37.30
C SER A 501 12.34 -4.80 37.55
N LYS A 502 13.30 -4.32 36.77
CA LYS A 502 13.70 -2.92 36.71
C LYS A 502 13.85 -2.50 35.27
N GLU A 503 13.33 -1.32 34.95
CA GLU A 503 13.41 -0.76 33.61
C GLU A 503 14.34 0.46 33.62
N ILE A 504 15.11 0.64 32.56
CA ILE A 504 15.88 1.85 32.32
C ILE A 504 15.56 2.41 30.92
N SER A 505 15.34 3.72 30.85
CA SER A 505 15.20 4.46 29.60
C SER A 505 16.58 4.74 28.98
N ARG A 506 16.63 5.05 27.68
CA ARG A 506 17.90 5.45 27.05
C ARG A 506 18.47 6.71 27.69
N GLU A 507 17.60 7.67 27.97
CA GLU A 507 17.99 8.94 28.57
C GLU A 507 18.66 8.75 29.94
N ASP A 508 18.08 7.91 30.80
CA ASP A 508 18.67 7.61 32.10
C ASP A 508 19.93 6.76 31.99
N TYR A 509 19.96 5.82 31.05
CA TYR A 509 21.15 5.02 30.78
C TYR A 509 22.35 5.91 30.39
N ASP A 510 22.14 6.84 29.45
CA ASP A 510 23.17 7.79 29.00
C ASP A 510 23.55 8.76 30.14
N ARG A 511 22.58 9.22 30.94
CA ARG A 511 22.80 10.13 32.07
C ARG A 511 23.65 9.51 33.18
N TYR A 512 23.40 8.25 33.53
CA TYR A 512 24.07 7.57 34.64
C TYR A 512 25.21 6.63 34.21
N GLY A 513 25.46 6.51 32.91
CA GLY A 513 26.50 5.65 32.33
C GLY A 513 26.22 4.15 32.55
N GLY A 514 24.96 3.76 32.64
CA GLY A 514 24.54 2.39 32.96
C GLY A 514 23.33 2.30 33.89
N MET A 515 22.76 1.10 34.00
CA MET A 515 21.74 0.79 35.01
C MET A 515 22.38 0.64 36.38
N GLN A 516 22.10 1.60 37.25
CA GLN A 516 22.60 1.61 38.63
C GLN A 516 21.76 0.70 39.51
N LEU A 517 22.41 -0.27 40.15
CA LEU A 517 21.81 -1.14 41.16
C LEU A 517 22.34 -0.72 42.54
N THR A 518 21.43 -0.41 43.45
CA THR A 518 21.82 -0.07 44.83
C THR A 518 22.31 -1.32 45.57
N ALA A 519 23.13 -1.12 46.61
CA ALA A 519 23.61 -2.22 47.43
C ALA A 519 22.43 -3.06 47.94
N ARG A 520 22.50 -4.39 47.70
CA ARG A 520 21.55 -5.45 48.09
C ARG A 520 20.42 -5.75 47.10
N GLU A 521 20.40 -5.15 45.92
CA GLU A 521 19.43 -5.57 44.89
C GLU A 521 19.76 -6.95 44.33
N LEU A 522 21.04 -7.24 44.09
CA LEU A 522 21.46 -8.58 43.68
C LEU A 522 21.79 -9.45 44.91
N PRO A 523 21.26 -10.69 44.98
CA PRO A 523 21.49 -11.60 46.11
C PRO A 523 22.96 -11.94 46.37
N ILE A 524 23.34 -12.05 47.64
CA ILE A 524 24.71 -12.44 48.05
C ILE A 524 25.12 -13.85 47.58
N ALA A 525 24.16 -14.73 47.32
CA ALA A 525 24.37 -16.09 46.83
C ALA A 525 24.53 -16.17 45.29
N GLY A 526 24.36 -15.04 44.61
CA GLY A 526 24.31 -14.95 43.15
C GLY A 526 22.90 -15.15 42.59
N CYS A 527 22.74 -14.79 41.32
CA CYS A 527 21.48 -14.84 40.59
C CYS A 527 21.72 -14.83 39.07
N SER A 528 20.71 -15.22 38.30
CA SER A 528 20.67 -14.96 36.87
C SER A 528 20.03 -13.58 36.65
N VAL A 529 20.66 -12.75 35.81
CA VAL A 529 20.12 -11.45 35.40
C VAL A 529 19.77 -11.53 33.93
N HIS A 530 18.50 -11.26 33.61
CA HIS A 530 17.96 -11.35 32.26
C HIS A 530 17.54 -9.96 31.77
N LEU A 531 18.09 -9.54 30.64
CA LEU A 531 17.82 -8.27 30.01
C LEU A 531 16.98 -8.48 28.76
N SER A 532 15.94 -7.67 28.61
CA SER A 532 15.07 -7.68 27.44
C SER A 532 14.86 -6.26 26.91
N PRO A 533 15.10 -6.01 25.62
CA PRO A 533 14.82 -4.72 25.02
C PRO A 533 13.31 -4.56 24.83
N VAL A 534 12.82 -3.35 25.04
CA VAL A 534 11.39 -3.03 25.01
C VAL A 534 11.13 -1.95 23.97
N ALA A 535 10.18 -2.20 23.08
CA ALA A 535 9.66 -1.23 22.12
C ALA A 535 8.14 -1.10 22.24
N PHE A 536 7.58 -0.09 21.58
CA PHE A 536 6.13 0.15 21.55
C PHE A 536 5.61 0.26 20.12
N SER A 537 4.54 -0.50 19.83
CA SER A 537 3.78 -0.41 18.58
C SER A 537 2.29 -0.34 18.87
N GLY A 538 1.61 0.69 18.34
CA GLY A 538 0.17 0.89 18.57
C GLY A 538 -0.22 0.93 20.06
N GLY A 539 0.65 1.48 20.92
CA GLY A 539 0.46 1.51 22.37
C GLY A 539 0.71 0.17 23.08
N ARG A 540 1.04 -0.90 22.36
CA ARG A 540 1.37 -2.22 22.93
C ARG A 540 2.87 -2.36 23.11
N ARG A 541 3.26 -2.93 24.26
CA ARG A 541 4.64 -3.30 24.59
C ARG A 541 5.07 -4.51 23.75
N VAL A 542 6.23 -4.41 23.12
CA VAL A 542 6.87 -5.48 22.34
C VAL A 542 8.24 -5.74 22.99
N THR A 543 8.43 -6.95 23.49
CA THR A 543 9.68 -7.38 24.12
C THR A 543 10.52 -8.15 23.10
N GLY A 544 11.79 -7.77 22.95
CA GLY A 544 12.73 -8.47 22.07
C GLY A 544 13.48 -9.63 22.73
N ALA A 545 14.51 -10.10 22.04
CA ALA A 545 15.30 -11.24 22.47
C ALA A 545 16.00 -10.99 23.82
N VAL A 546 15.90 -11.97 24.71
CA VAL A 546 16.50 -11.93 26.05
C VAL A 546 18.00 -12.21 25.97
N CYS A 547 18.80 -11.38 26.66
CA CYS A 547 20.21 -11.63 26.95
C CYS A 547 20.38 -11.94 28.44
N SER A 548 21.25 -12.87 28.79
CA SER A 548 21.42 -13.33 30.19
C SER A 548 22.87 -13.24 30.64
N LEU A 549 23.09 -12.88 31.90
CA LEU A 549 24.38 -12.97 32.58
C LEU A 549 24.20 -13.62 33.96
N GLU A 550 25.24 -14.31 34.43
CA GLU A 550 25.27 -14.92 35.77
C GLU A 550 26.04 -14.04 36.73
N TYR A 551 25.38 -13.60 37.80
CA TYR A 551 26.03 -12.91 38.92
C TYR A 551 26.45 -13.93 39.98
N ALA A 552 27.74 -13.92 40.34
CA ALA A 552 28.30 -14.89 41.29
C ALA A 552 27.86 -14.66 42.75
N GLY A 553 27.44 -13.43 43.09
CA GLY A 553 27.21 -13.01 44.46
C GLY A 553 28.45 -12.35 45.08
N LEU A 554 28.22 -11.46 46.04
CA LEU A 554 29.28 -10.82 46.83
C LEU A 554 28.85 -10.75 48.29
N LEU A 555 29.55 -11.47 49.16
CA LEU A 555 29.38 -11.39 50.61
C LEU A 555 30.27 -10.28 51.17
N ARG A 556 29.65 -9.21 51.69
CA ARG A 556 30.37 -8.12 52.34
C ARG A 556 30.52 -8.36 53.82
N LEU A 557 31.77 -8.25 54.27
CA LEU A 557 32.19 -8.44 55.64
C LEU A 557 32.94 -7.20 56.13
N GLN A 558 32.75 -6.89 57.40
CA GLN A 558 33.44 -5.83 58.10
C GLN A 558 33.97 -6.41 59.40
N TYR A 559 35.23 -6.12 59.72
CA TYR A 559 35.80 -6.54 60.99
C TYR A 559 36.20 -5.32 61.82
N ALA A 560 36.22 -5.51 63.13
CA ALA A 560 36.69 -4.51 64.08
C ALA A 560 37.82 -5.10 64.91
N VAL A 561 38.84 -4.29 65.18
CA VAL A 561 39.97 -4.65 66.03
C VAL A 561 39.99 -3.74 67.24
N ARG A 562 40.03 -4.34 68.44
CA ARG A 562 40.24 -3.63 69.70
C ARG A 562 41.50 -4.15 70.38
N LEU A 563 42.50 -3.29 70.49
CA LEU A 563 43.77 -3.61 71.15
C LEU A 563 43.62 -3.53 72.67
N GLY A 564 44.05 -4.58 73.36
CA GLY A 564 44.26 -4.57 74.80
C GLY A 564 45.75 -4.41 75.11
N HIS A 565 46.05 -3.61 76.12
CA HIS A 565 47.43 -3.23 76.45
C HIS A 565 47.90 -3.92 77.73
N ASP A 566 49.20 -4.18 77.82
CA ASP A 566 49.87 -4.57 79.06
C ASP A 566 50.10 -3.36 79.98
N PRO A 567 50.60 -3.56 81.22
CA PRO A 567 50.87 -2.45 82.14
C PRO A 567 51.88 -1.41 81.63
N ASP A 568 52.73 -1.79 80.66
CA ASP A 568 53.72 -0.89 80.04
C ASP A 568 53.11 -0.11 78.85
N GLY A 569 51.81 -0.27 78.59
CA GLY A 569 51.08 0.42 77.53
C GLY A 569 51.27 -0.18 76.14
N TRP A 570 51.90 -1.35 76.01
CA TRP A 570 52.09 -2.04 74.73
C TRP A 570 50.92 -2.98 74.40
N PRO A 571 50.50 -3.12 73.13
CA PRO A 571 49.47 -4.08 72.75
C PRO A 571 49.87 -5.52 73.10
N ALA A 572 49.09 -6.17 73.97
CA ALA A 572 49.29 -7.55 74.40
C ALA A 572 48.40 -8.53 73.62
N TYR A 573 47.19 -8.10 73.27
CA TYR A 573 46.23 -8.89 72.49
C TYR A 573 45.35 -7.99 71.62
N ALA A 574 44.81 -8.55 70.54
CA ALA A 574 43.75 -7.93 69.73
C ALA A 574 42.47 -8.73 69.86
N HIS A 575 41.37 -8.05 70.19
CA HIS A 575 40.02 -8.61 70.03
C HIS A 575 39.51 -8.30 68.63
N VAL A 576 39.19 -9.34 67.87
CA VAL A 576 38.65 -9.25 66.52
C VAL A 576 37.18 -9.64 66.54
N ALA A 577 36.33 -8.73 66.10
CA ALA A 577 34.91 -8.98 65.86
C ALA A 577 34.63 -8.97 64.35
N MET A 578 33.65 -9.75 63.90
CA MET A 578 33.25 -9.81 62.50
C MET A 578 31.75 -9.52 62.37
N ARG A 579 31.40 -8.76 61.33
CA ARG A 579 30.03 -8.43 60.95
C ARG A 579 29.84 -8.73 59.47
N ALA A 580 28.72 -9.33 59.11
CA ALA A 580 28.30 -9.54 57.74
C ALA A 580 27.12 -8.63 57.38
N GLU A 581 26.86 -8.44 56.09
CA GLU A 581 25.68 -7.70 55.64
C GLU A 581 24.36 -8.46 55.81
N VAL A 582 24.43 -9.80 55.91
CA VAL A 582 23.32 -10.71 56.22
C VAL A 582 23.82 -11.80 57.18
N ASP A 583 22.90 -12.41 57.92
CA ASP A 583 23.25 -13.53 58.80
C ASP A 583 23.58 -14.78 57.96
N VAL A 584 24.74 -15.39 58.21
CA VAL A 584 25.21 -16.58 57.49
C VAL A 584 25.75 -17.61 58.48
N PRO A 585 25.37 -18.90 58.37
CA PRO A 585 25.95 -19.94 59.19
C PRO A 585 27.43 -20.16 58.82
N GLY A 586 28.30 -20.18 59.83
CA GLY A 586 29.73 -20.29 59.63
C GLY A 586 30.35 -19.09 58.92
N SER A 587 31.62 -19.25 58.55
CA SER A 587 32.38 -18.25 57.81
C SER A 587 33.48 -18.90 56.95
N PRO A 588 34.00 -18.20 55.94
CA PRO A 588 35.26 -18.59 55.33
C PRO A 588 36.39 -18.54 56.36
N ALA A 589 37.54 -19.16 56.05
CA ALA A 589 38.72 -18.99 56.90
C ALA A 589 39.30 -17.59 56.73
N PHE A 590 39.87 -17.07 57.80
CA PHE A 590 40.65 -15.84 57.80
C PHE A 590 42.02 -16.07 58.43
N VAL A 591 42.96 -15.19 58.11
CA VAL A 591 44.28 -15.13 58.74
C VAL A 591 44.56 -13.69 59.15
N LEU A 592 45.00 -13.52 60.40
CA LEU A 592 45.50 -12.23 60.88
C LEU A 592 47.01 -12.18 60.66
N VAL A 593 47.46 -11.26 59.82
CA VAL A 593 48.87 -11.14 59.41
C VAL A 593 49.51 -9.96 60.12
N HIS A 594 50.71 -10.16 60.67
CA HIS A 594 51.55 -9.14 61.26
C HIS A 594 52.72 -8.80 60.32
N ASN A 595 52.97 -7.50 60.15
CA ASN A 595 54.15 -7.00 59.45
C ASN A 595 54.77 -5.85 60.25
N ARG A 596 56.09 -5.90 60.47
CA ARG A 596 56.78 -4.95 61.35
C ARG A 596 56.93 -3.56 60.75
N GLU A 597 57.01 -3.45 59.43
CA GLU A 597 57.45 -2.23 58.75
C GLU A 597 56.28 -1.45 58.13
N ARG A 598 55.30 -2.16 57.56
CA ARG A 598 54.18 -1.55 56.81
C ARG A 598 52.89 -2.35 56.98
N ILE A 599 51.77 -1.77 56.58
CA ILE A 599 50.50 -2.50 56.55
C ILE A 599 50.60 -3.71 55.62
N PRO A 600 50.18 -4.92 56.05
CA PRO A 600 50.13 -6.09 55.17
C PRO A 600 49.24 -5.83 53.95
N LEU A 601 49.68 -6.24 52.76
CA LEU A 601 48.95 -6.11 51.50
C LEU A 601 48.32 -7.42 51.02
N SER A 602 48.76 -8.57 51.55
CA SER A 602 48.18 -9.88 51.26
C SER A 602 48.30 -10.84 52.45
N ALA A 603 47.60 -11.98 52.38
CA ALA A 603 47.67 -13.05 53.38
C ALA A 603 49.09 -13.61 53.59
N ASN A 604 50.00 -13.43 52.63
CA ASN A 604 51.38 -13.92 52.68
C ASN A 604 52.41 -12.82 52.99
N ASP A 605 51.96 -11.59 53.28
CA ASP A 605 52.80 -10.40 53.43
C ASP A 605 53.23 -10.14 54.88
N GLY A 606 53.72 -11.18 55.56
CA GLY A 606 54.14 -11.13 56.94
C GLY A 606 53.97 -12.46 57.67
N GLU A 607 53.89 -12.40 58.99
CA GLU A 607 53.70 -13.57 59.86
C GLU A 607 52.24 -13.72 60.28
N ALA A 608 51.67 -14.92 60.13
CA ALA A 608 50.35 -15.21 60.69
C ALA A 608 50.38 -15.20 62.23
N ILE A 609 49.36 -14.63 62.86
CA ILE A 609 49.25 -14.50 64.32
C ILE A 609 48.35 -15.62 64.87
N ASP A 610 48.72 -16.18 66.03
CA ASP A 610 47.86 -17.13 66.72
C ASP A 610 46.67 -16.41 67.37
N ALA A 611 45.47 -16.91 67.09
CA ALA A 611 44.23 -16.44 67.64
C ALA A 611 43.32 -17.60 68.07
N ALA A 612 42.44 -17.35 69.04
CA ALA A 612 41.43 -18.32 69.46
C ALA A 612 40.10 -17.60 69.78
N PRO A 613 38.95 -18.28 69.61
CA PRO A 613 37.66 -17.72 69.98
C PRO A 613 37.54 -17.58 71.50
N LEU A 614 36.79 -16.59 71.95
CA LEU A 614 36.50 -16.32 73.35
C LEU A 614 35.15 -16.93 73.77
N ASP A 615 35.06 -17.41 75.01
CA ASP A 615 33.81 -17.72 75.66
C ASP A 615 33.11 -16.46 76.21
N ALA A 616 31.90 -16.62 76.76
CA ALA A 616 31.14 -15.51 77.34
C ALA A 616 31.84 -14.82 78.53
N ASN A 617 32.84 -15.46 79.13
CA ASN A 617 33.63 -14.92 80.24
C ASN A 617 34.96 -14.31 79.78
N GLY A 618 35.20 -14.21 78.46
CA GLY A 618 36.42 -13.68 77.88
C GLY A 618 37.63 -14.62 77.97
N ARG A 619 37.43 -15.92 78.18
CA ARG A 619 38.50 -16.93 78.19
C ARG A 619 38.62 -17.60 76.83
N LEU A 620 39.82 -18.08 76.49
CA LEU A 620 40.03 -18.85 75.25
C LEU A 620 39.18 -20.12 75.31
N ARG A 621 38.31 -20.29 74.31
CA ARG A 621 37.42 -21.44 74.16
C ARG A 621 38.13 -22.63 73.51
N GLU A 622 39.10 -22.36 72.64
CA GLU A 622 39.84 -23.36 71.87
C GLU A 622 41.35 -23.12 71.93
N GLN A 623 42.15 -24.06 71.41
CA GLN A 623 43.58 -23.87 71.27
C GLN A 623 43.88 -22.78 70.22
N PRO A 624 44.88 -21.91 70.45
CA PRO A 624 45.28 -20.90 69.48
C PRO A 624 45.66 -21.52 68.13
N SER A 625 45.19 -20.91 67.04
CA SER A 625 45.48 -21.32 65.67
C SER A 625 45.76 -20.09 64.79
N LYS A 626 46.34 -20.32 63.61
CA LYS A 626 46.55 -19.25 62.61
C LYS A 626 45.32 -18.97 61.74
N GLU A 627 44.28 -19.80 61.87
CA GLU A 627 43.09 -19.75 61.04
C GLU A 627 41.86 -19.39 61.88
N LEU A 628 41.28 -18.22 61.61
CA LEU A 628 40.09 -17.74 62.30
C LEU A 628 38.84 -18.16 61.52
N ARG A 629 37.87 -18.76 62.22
CA ARG A 629 36.57 -19.16 61.66
C ARG A 629 35.46 -18.88 62.66
N TRP A 630 34.66 -17.85 62.36
CA TRP A 630 33.42 -17.61 63.06
C TRP A 630 32.43 -18.75 62.85
N SER A 631 31.86 -19.25 63.94
CA SER A 631 30.78 -20.26 63.91
C SER A 631 29.49 -19.73 63.27
N GLN A 632 29.26 -18.42 63.34
CA GLN A 632 28.16 -17.72 62.67
C GLN A 632 28.56 -16.27 62.40
N LEU A 633 28.23 -15.78 61.21
CA LEU A 633 28.34 -14.36 60.86
C LEU A 633 26.98 -13.68 61.09
N THR A 634 27.00 -12.53 61.74
CA THR A 634 25.78 -11.79 62.08
C THR A 634 25.82 -10.35 61.59
N THR A 635 24.64 -9.77 61.37
CA THR A 635 24.46 -8.37 60.97
C THR A 635 24.73 -7.36 62.07
N HIS A 636 24.67 -7.76 63.34
CA HIS A 636 24.92 -6.85 64.48
C HIS A 636 26.38 -6.86 64.95
N GLY A 637 27.19 -7.85 64.56
CA GLY A 637 28.61 -7.94 64.90
C GLY A 637 28.92 -8.22 66.38
N ALA A 638 27.90 -8.43 67.21
CA ALA A 638 28.00 -8.77 68.64
C ALA A 638 28.16 -10.29 68.89
N GLY A 639 28.59 -11.03 67.86
CA GLY A 639 28.75 -12.48 67.91
C GLY A 639 30.05 -12.93 68.57
N GLU A 640 30.55 -14.07 68.13
CA GLU A 640 31.81 -14.66 68.58
C GLU A 640 33.00 -13.70 68.41
N LEU A 641 33.75 -13.49 69.49
CA LEU A 641 34.96 -12.66 69.51
C LEU A 641 36.20 -13.54 69.46
N TRP A 642 37.23 -13.08 68.76
CA TRP A 642 38.52 -13.78 68.68
C TRP A 642 39.60 -12.96 69.38
N ALA A 643 40.48 -13.61 70.14
CA ALA A 643 41.64 -12.98 70.76
C ALA A 643 42.92 -13.45 70.06
N ALA A 644 43.68 -12.50 69.50
CA ALA A 644 44.98 -12.73 68.89
C ALA A 644 46.12 -12.29 69.81
N ASN A 645 47.18 -13.09 69.90
CA ASN A 645 48.34 -12.79 70.75
C ASN A 645 49.32 -11.83 70.07
N LEU A 646 49.52 -10.65 70.66
CA LEU A 646 50.37 -9.59 70.11
C LEU A 646 51.64 -9.33 70.92
N ARG A 647 51.89 -10.09 72.00
CA ARG A 647 53.04 -9.84 72.89
C ARG A 647 54.36 -9.80 72.13
N GLY A 648 55.13 -8.73 72.35
CA GLY A 648 56.42 -8.50 71.72
C GLY A 648 56.35 -8.08 70.25
N ARG A 649 55.17 -7.89 69.67
CA ARG A 649 55.00 -7.45 68.28
C ARG A 649 54.84 -5.93 68.21
N ARG A 650 55.37 -5.33 67.13
CA ARG A 650 55.27 -3.91 66.79
C ARG A 650 55.02 -3.77 65.29
N GLY A 651 54.45 -2.66 64.84
CA GLY A 651 54.15 -2.45 63.42
C GLY A 651 52.66 -2.59 63.16
N TRP A 652 52.25 -3.41 62.19
CA TRP A 652 50.89 -3.45 61.67
C TRP A 652 50.30 -4.85 61.68
N ILE A 653 48.99 -4.93 61.86
CA ILE A 653 48.20 -6.15 61.68
C ILE A 653 47.08 -5.93 60.67
N ARG A 654 46.70 -6.95 59.91
CA ARG A 654 45.54 -6.89 59.01
C ARG A 654 44.94 -8.27 58.79
N LEU A 655 43.62 -8.32 58.71
CA LEU A 655 42.87 -9.57 58.49
C LEU A 655 42.69 -9.81 56.99
N PHE A 656 42.87 -11.05 56.55
CA PHE A 656 42.61 -11.47 55.17
C PHE A 656 41.72 -12.70 55.13
N VAL A 657 40.93 -12.82 54.07
CA VAL A 657 40.27 -14.09 53.72
C VAL A 657 41.36 -15.10 53.35
N ASN A 658 41.40 -16.22 54.07
CA ASN A 658 42.33 -17.31 53.85
C ASN A 658 41.65 -18.39 53.00
N THR A 659 41.79 -18.29 51.68
CA THR A 659 41.27 -19.31 50.75
C THR A 659 42.23 -19.53 49.59
N HIS A 660 42.38 -20.79 49.20
CA HIS A 660 43.17 -21.18 48.02
C HIS A 660 42.37 -21.08 46.71
N SER A 661 41.07 -20.74 46.75
CA SER A 661 40.21 -20.62 45.58
C SER A 661 40.09 -19.14 45.17
N PRO A 662 40.69 -18.73 44.03
CA PRO A 662 40.55 -17.37 43.53
C PRO A 662 39.09 -16.98 43.26
N ASP A 663 38.28 -17.91 42.75
CA ASP A 663 36.86 -17.69 42.47
C ASP A 663 36.07 -17.40 43.74
N ARG A 664 36.35 -18.15 44.82
CA ARG A 664 35.72 -17.90 46.14
C ARG A 664 36.17 -16.58 46.76
N LEU A 665 37.42 -16.18 46.52
CA LEU A 665 37.93 -14.89 46.98
C LEU A 665 37.21 -13.72 46.28
N ARG A 666 36.87 -13.86 44.99
CA ARG A 666 36.14 -12.84 44.22
C ARG A 666 34.70 -12.61 44.69
N THR A 667 34.12 -13.54 45.44
CA THR A 667 32.76 -13.42 46.00
C THR A 667 32.75 -12.92 47.45
N ILE A 668 33.87 -12.48 48.01
CA ILE A 668 33.95 -11.98 49.39
C ILE A 668 34.66 -10.63 49.38
N ALA A 669 33.99 -9.59 49.90
CA ALA A 669 34.59 -8.29 50.16
C ALA A 669 34.82 -8.15 51.68
N LEU A 670 36.07 -8.07 52.11
CA LEU A 670 36.43 -7.78 53.50
C LEU A 670 36.88 -6.32 53.62
N LEU A 671 36.13 -5.54 54.39
CA LEU A 671 36.38 -4.13 54.62
C LEU A 671 37.22 -3.93 55.88
N ASP A 672 38.33 -3.22 55.72
CA ASP A 672 39.22 -2.87 56.82
C ASP A 672 38.57 -1.85 57.78
N PRO A 673 38.85 -1.95 59.10
CA PRO A 673 38.51 -0.89 60.06
C PRO A 673 39.39 0.35 59.84
N PRO A 674 39.15 1.45 60.59
CA PRO A 674 40.06 2.59 60.61
C PRO A 674 41.50 2.16 60.85
N VAL A 675 42.43 2.67 60.03
CA VAL A 675 43.81 2.19 59.92
C VAL A 675 44.57 2.29 61.25
N GLU A 676 44.19 3.22 62.12
CA GLU A 676 44.78 3.43 63.45
C GLU A 676 44.59 2.21 64.37
N THR A 677 43.47 1.50 64.20
CA THR A 677 43.16 0.29 64.98
C THR A 677 44.01 -0.93 64.58
N LEU A 678 44.70 -0.82 63.44
CA LEU A 678 45.57 -1.84 62.89
C LEU A 678 47.05 -1.62 63.25
N TYR A 679 47.39 -0.46 63.83
CA TYR A 679 48.77 -0.12 64.20
C TYR A 679 49.08 -0.50 65.66
N LEU A 680 50.15 -1.26 65.85
CA LEU A 680 50.65 -1.72 67.14
C LEU A 680 51.64 -0.70 67.70
N SER A 681 51.12 0.26 68.45
CA SER A 681 51.91 1.32 69.10
C SER A 681 51.67 1.35 70.60
N GLN A 682 52.64 1.89 71.33
CA GLN A 682 52.52 2.11 72.76
C GLN A 682 51.56 3.28 73.01
N VAL A 683 50.57 3.05 73.86
CA VAL A 683 49.74 4.13 74.39
C VAL A 683 50.43 4.68 75.63
N THR A 684 50.62 6.00 75.69
CA THR A 684 51.11 6.65 76.92
C THR A 684 49.96 6.64 77.93
N PRO A 685 50.18 6.19 79.18
CA PRO A 685 49.12 6.03 80.17
C PRO A 685 48.36 7.31 80.50
#